data_AF-A0A8K0D6W8-F1
#
_entry.id   AF-A0A8K0D6W8-F1
#
_cell.length_a   1.000
_cell.length_b   1.000
_cell.length_c   1.000
_cell.angle_alpha   90.00
_cell.angle_beta   90.00
_cell.angle_gamma   90.00
#
_symmetry.space_group_name_H-M   'P 1'
#
loop_
_entity.id
_entity.type
_entity.pdbx_description
1 polymer ?
#
loop_
_entity_poly.entity_id
_entity_poly.type
_entity_poly.pdbx_seq_one_letter_code
_entity_poly.pdbx_strand_id
1 'polypeptide(L)'
;MERNLKPFRDILEARRVETSNFMWISRELKTTVAYKQRVKPSPRWHKQEVLRSLKVQEIIRKICQETNISKEQAEEQIQLILDEIGFNKRLPVIRWLGLALTKICVKVCTGIYVNEESIIRLKQVMGNTPVIFLPSHRSYADFILMSYVCFTYDLEIPSIAAGMDFHGMWGMGSILRDTGAFFMRRSYNNDSLYWSIFRQYINQLLTKGDLPLEFFIEGTRSRTAKSLMPKFGLLSMILKPFFTSEVPDILFVPINISYDRILEEKLFTYELLGVPKPKESTSAFFKSLSLIKERYGNIYFDFAKPISAKDFFNSHINRSVHGIKPNYLQELTQQEKDLTASLAYDIVRIQQKHSVITVFNLITLSITNNLLSQKHTLLFDDIIKDVKWFKTVLEAVGAVTDVKQLTEDVQTSLNIHKNLVHVTPNKTVELVKNSVVLSTLDVTKLKGHALSQQTMTFVVPYIMLQIYVNPVLNYLINPAMLVTILKHHQELNRDILFNHYGFLRNLFSYEFVTVERWDYLDFEESTRHLSHLKVMGCVDDRYYLINENNRLEQLFCNILEQFIFTYYVVCRMLIVDANNAYKERILINMAQAYLEQLINNSERFIHPYCLNLDSLTNCLGSLTIMSAITKTKVNEDMLCQANQKVLFSIIEKLEPYVNFKPSHEELRFAQLKNNLEKQDYNTAIDLYSKAIECNPSVAIYYGNRSFAYLKTECFGYALTDASKAIELDRTYIKGFYRRAAAYMSLGKFKEALRDYEYVTKARPTDKDAKLKYTECNKIVKKIAFEKAISVEDKKKNIADSIDLEAMTIENEYKGPELEDGKVTLQFMKDLMELYKKQGKLHRKYAYKILLDIKTYFMAQPSLIDVTIEDEEKFTVCGDIHGQFYDLMNIFELNGLPSPTNPYLFNGDFVDRGSFSVECIFTLFGFKLLYPNYFFMSRGNHESATMNQMYGFDGEVKAKYTAQMADLFTEVYNWLPLAHCLNKKVLVMHGGLFSRDDVTLAEIRSIDRNRQPPEEGPMCELLWSDPMPQNGRAPSKRGVGCQFGPDVTQKFLKLNKLDYVVRSHEVKNDGYEVAHDGKCITVFSAPNYCDTMGNKGAFITLKGKDMTPKYTTYEAVPHPNVKPMAYANSLLSLMC
;
A
#
# COMPACT_ATOMS: atom_id res chain seq x y z
N MET A 1 -16.51 -6.45 -43.71
CA MET A 1 -17.74 -7.01 -44.31
C MET A 1 -18.87 -6.73 -43.34
N GLU A 2 -19.87 -5.96 -43.78
CA GLU A 2 -20.98 -5.48 -42.95
C GLU A 2 -21.76 -6.63 -42.33
N ARG A 3 -21.76 -6.67 -41.00
CA ARG A 3 -22.45 -7.67 -40.21
C ARG A 3 -23.80 -7.11 -39.82
N ASN A 4 -24.82 -7.36 -40.65
CA ASN A 4 -26.18 -6.87 -40.42
C ASN A 4 -26.98 -7.86 -39.57
N LEU A 5 -27.98 -7.38 -38.82
CA LEU A 5 -28.94 -8.23 -38.08
C LEU A 5 -29.93 -9.02 -38.97
N LYS A 6 -29.83 -8.88 -40.30
CA LYS A 6 -30.67 -9.58 -41.27
C LYS A 6 -30.75 -11.11 -41.12
N PRO A 7 -29.74 -11.87 -40.58
CA PRO A 7 -29.85 -13.32 -40.45
C PRO A 7 -30.49 -13.80 -39.13
N PHE A 8 -30.91 -12.90 -38.23
CA PHE A 8 -31.54 -13.28 -36.96
C PHE A 8 -33.04 -13.51 -37.10
N ARG A 9 -33.52 -14.67 -36.63
CA ARG A 9 -34.93 -15.06 -36.63
C ARG A 9 -35.46 -15.23 -35.21
N ASP A 10 -36.63 -14.66 -34.92
CA ASP A 10 -37.32 -14.88 -33.64
C ASP A 10 -37.99 -16.27 -33.62
N ILE A 11 -37.46 -17.17 -32.79
CA ILE A 11 -37.99 -18.53 -32.66
C ILE A 11 -39.26 -18.61 -31.80
N LEU A 12 -39.60 -17.54 -31.07
CA LEU A 12 -40.84 -17.48 -30.28
C LEU A 12 -42.03 -17.00 -31.09
N GLU A 13 -41.82 -16.31 -32.21
CA GLU A 13 -42.90 -15.77 -33.05
C GLU A 13 -43.90 -16.88 -33.42
N ALA A 14 -43.41 -17.97 -34.00
CA ALA A 14 -44.22 -19.14 -34.35
C ALA A 14 -44.97 -19.73 -33.14
N ARG A 15 -44.41 -19.66 -31.94
CA ARG A 15 -45.01 -20.18 -30.70
C ARG A 15 -46.10 -19.26 -30.12
N ARG A 16 -46.19 -18.02 -30.58
CA ARG A 16 -47.26 -17.06 -30.22
C ARG A 16 -48.48 -17.20 -31.12
N VAL A 17 -48.28 -17.52 -32.40
CA VAL A 17 -49.36 -17.59 -33.41
C VAL A 17 -49.88 -19.00 -33.68
N GLU A 18 -49.08 -20.05 -33.49
CA GLU A 18 -49.53 -21.42 -33.75
C GLU A 18 -50.49 -21.95 -32.67
N THR A 19 -51.45 -22.77 -33.10
CA THR A 19 -52.57 -23.25 -32.25
C THR A 19 -52.20 -24.33 -31.24
N SER A 20 -51.06 -25.03 -31.38
CA SER A 20 -50.67 -26.09 -30.42
C SER A 20 -49.16 -26.29 -30.23
N ASN A 21 -48.65 -25.75 -29.11
CA ASN A 21 -47.29 -26.03 -28.61
C ASN A 21 -47.04 -27.52 -28.33
N PHE A 22 -48.10 -28.29 -28.04
CA PHE A 22 -48.01 -29.73 -27.83
C PHE A 22 -47.69 -30.49 -29.12
N MET A 23 -48.26 -30.07 -30.26
CA MET A 23 -47.93 -30.67 -31.56
C MET A 23 -46.46 -30.41 -31.92
N TRP A 24 -45.99 -29.18 -31.72
CA TRP A 24 -44.58 -28.86 -31.98
C TRP A 24 -43.60 -29.67 -31.12
N ILE A 25 -43.87 -29.85 -29.82
CA ILE A 25 -42.96 -30.61 -28.95
C ILE A 25 -42.99 -32.12 -29.21
N SER A 26 -44.14 -32.65 -29.64
CA SER A 26 -44.35 -34.08 -29.83
C SER A 26 -43.93 -34.57 -31.21
N ARG A 27 -43.55 -33.64 -32.11
CA ARG A 27 -43.07 -33.94 -33.46
C ARG A 27 -41.91 -34.96 -33.47
N GLU A 28 -41.79 -35.66 -34.59
CA GLU A 28 -40.63 -36.50 -34.87
C GLU A 28 -39.37 -35.62 -34.95
N LEU A 29 -38.34 -35.97 -34.16
CA LEU A 29 -37.08 -35.23 -34.15
C LEU A 29 -36.08 -35.91 -35.09
N LYS A 30 -35.75 -35.24 -36.21
CA LYS A 30 -34.71 -35.66 -37.14
C LYS A 30 -33.40 -34.95 -36.80
N THR A 31 -32.81 -35.32 -35.66
CA THR A 31 -31.67 -34.59 -35.11
C THR A 31 -30.41 -34.76 -35.93
N THR A 32 -29.68 -33.65 -36.11
CA THR A 32 -28.31 -33.68 -36.61
C THR A 32 -27.38 -33.98 -35.43
N VAL A 33 -26.80 -35.18 -35.40
CA VAL A 33 -25.85 -35.63 -34.36
C VAL A 33 -24.46 -35.02 -34.57
N ALA A 34 -23.67 -34.91 -33.50
CA ALA A 34 -22.31 -34.36 -33.59
C ALA A 34 -21.38 -35.27 -34.38
N TYR A 35 -21.34 -36.55 -34.03
CA TYR A 35 -20.43 -37.53 -34.63
C TYR A 35 -21.18 -38.84 -34.87
N LYS A 36 -21.32 -39.23 -36.14
CA LYS A 36 -22.07 -40.45 -36.51
C LYS A 36 -21.27 -41.68 -36.12
N GLN A 37 -21.75 -42.39 -35.11
CA GLN A 37 -21.19 -43.66 -34.67
C GLN A 37 -21.81 -44.85 -35.40
N ARG A 38 -21.07 -45.94 -35.53
CA ARG A 38 -21.57 -47.20 -36.10
C ARG A 38 -22.70 -47.81 -35.25
N VAL A 39 -22.59 -47.65 -33.93
CA VAL A 39 -23.59 -48.09 -32.94
C VAL A 39 -24.11 -46.85 -32.24
N LYS A 40 -25.42 -46.71 -32.14
CA LYS A 40 -26.04 -45.58 -31.43
C LYS A 40 -25.78 -45.72 -29.91
N PRO A 41 -24.98 -44.83 -29.29
CA PRO A 41 -24.64 -44.91 -27.88
C PRO A 41 -25.88 -44.66 -27.01
N SER A 42 -26.11 -45.50 -25.99
CA SER A 42 -27.02 -45.18 -24.89
C SER A 42 -26.22 -44.72 -23.66
N PRO A 43 -26.78 -43.92 -22.74
CA PRO A 43 -26.05 -43.53 -21.53
C PRO A 43 -25.55 -44.71 -20.69
N ARG A 44 -26.31 -45.82 -20.64
CA ARG A 44 -25.86 -47.06 -19.99
C ARG A 44 -24.71 -47.72 -20.74
N TRP A 45 -24.81 -47.82 -22.06
CA TRP A 45 -23.74 -48.33 -22.90
C TRP A 45 -22.45 -47.52 -22.72
N HIS A 46 -22.57 -46.20 -22.64
CA HIS A 46 -21.44 -45.30 -22.42
C HIS A 46 -20.71 -45.58 -21.10
N LYS A 47 -21.45 -45.72 -19.99
CA LYS A 47 -20.87 -46.08 -18.68
C LYS A 47 -20.16 -47.44 -18.73
N GLN A 48 -20.75 -48.42 -19.40
CA GLN A 48 -20.13 -49.75 -19.58
C GLN A 48 -18.86 -49.69 -20.43
N GLU A 49 -18.83 -48.87 -21.48
CA GLU A 49 -17.63 -48.68 -22.30
C GLU A 49 -16.48 -48.00 -21.53
N VAL A 50 -16.81 -47.07 -20.62
CA VAL A 50 -15.82 -46.49 -19.71
C VAL A 50 -15.26 -47.56 -18.79
N LEU A 51 -16.12 -48.36 -18.15
CA LEU A 51 -15.70 -49.44 -17.24
C LEU A 51 -14.82 -50.49 -17.94
N ARG A 52 -15.16 -50.85 -19.19
CA ARG A 52 -14.41 -51.81 -20.01
C ARG A 52 -13.13 -51.25 -20.62
N SER A 53 -12.89 -49.94 -20.53
CA SER A 53 -11.70 -49.34 -21.12
C SER A 53 -10.42 -49.87 -20.46
N LEU A 54 -9.38 -50.09 -21.27
CA LEU A 54 -8.08 -50.59 -20.78
C LEU A 54 -7.54 -49.76 -19.62
N LYS A 55 -7.69 -48.43 -19.70
CA LYS A 55 -7.28 -47.51 -18.62
C LYS A 55 -7.96 -47.82 -17.30
N VAL A 56 -9.27 -48.06 -17.31
CA VAL A 56 -10.04 -48.33 -16.09
C VAL A 56 -9.75 -49.74 -15.58
N GLN A 57 -9.55 -50.71 -16.46
CA GLN A 57 -9.13 -52.07 -16.06
C GLN A 57 -7.74 -52.09 -15.39
N GLU A 58 -6.81 -51.26 -15.86
CA GLU A 58 -5.51 -51.04 -15.18
C GLU A 58 -5.68 -50.40 -13.81
N ILE A 59 -6.55 -49.38 -13.68
CA ILE A 59 -6.88 -48.73 -12.41
C ILE A 59 -7.49 -49.75 -11.44
N ILE A 60 -8.42 -50.58 -11.89
CA ILE A 60 -9.03 -51.67 -11.10
C ILE A 60 -7.93 -52.60 -10.58
N ARG A 61 -7.03 -53.07 -11.46
CA ARG A 61 -5.94 -53.97 -11.04
C ARG A 61 -5.06 -53.32 -9.98
N LYS A 62 -4.71 -52.05 -10.15
CA LYS A 62 -3.90 -51.29 -9.20
C LYS A 62 -4.59 -51.13 -7.84
N ILE A 63 -5.88 -50.78 -7.83
CA ILE A 63 -6.67 -50.65 -6.59
C ILE A 63 -6.74 -52.00 -5.86
N CYS A 64 -7.02 -53.10 -6.58
CA CYS A 64 -7.04 -54.44 -5.98
C CYS A 64 -5.69 -54.81 -5.33
N GLN A 65 -4.57 -54.45 -5.97
CA GLN A 65 -3.23 -54.69 -5.43
C GLN A 65 -2.90 -53.82 -4.21
N GLU A 66 -3.30 -52.54 -4.21
CA GLU A 66 -2.94 -51.59 -3.16
C GLU A 66 -3.87 -51.63 -1.94
N THR A 67 -5.14 -52.02 -2.12
CA THR A 67 -6.18 -51.95 -1.07
C THR A 67 -6.77 -53.30 -0.66
N ASN A 68 -6.31 -54.40 -1.26
CA ASN A 68 -6.73 -55.78 -0.96
C ASN A 68 -8.26 -56.02 -1.04
N ILE A 69 -8.93 -55.35 -1.99
CA ILE A 69 -10.35 -55.54 -2.30
C ILE A 69 -10.52 -56.41 -3.57
N SER A 70 -11.66 -57.11 -3.67
CA SER A 70 -11.96 -57.92 -4.86
C SER A 70 -12.18 -57.06 -6.10
N LYS A 71 -12.07 -57.67 -7.29
CA LYS A 71 -12.33 -56.98 -8.56
C LYS A 71 -13.76 -56.43 -8.61
N GLU A 72 -14.72 -57.21 -8.13
CA GLU A 72 -16.13 -56.83 -8.08
C GLU A 72 -16.35 -55.61 -7.19
N GLN A 73 -15.68 -55.56 -6.02
CA GLN A 73 -15.75 -54.41 -5.12
C GLN A 73 -15.13 -53.14 -5.73
N ALA A 74 -14.01 -53.27 -6.45
CA ALA A 74 -13.40 -52.15 -7.16
C ALA A 74 -14.28 -51.65 -8.34
N GLU A 75 -14.90 -52.57 -9.09
CA GLU A 75 -15.85 -52.23 -10.15
C GLU A 75 -17.10 -51.54 -9.59
N GLU A 76 -17.62 -51.99 -8.45
CA GLU A 76 -18.74 -51.35 -7.75
C GLU A 76 -18.41 -49.91 -7.34
N GLN A 77 -17.22 -49.67 -6.77
CA GLN A 77 -16.75 -48.33 -6.42
C GLN A 77 -16.68 -47.40 -7.64
N ILE A 78 -16.17 -47.90 -8.77
CA ILE A 78 -16.08 -47.12 -10.01
C ILE A 78 -17.47 -46.90 -10.62
N GLN A 79 -18.36 -47.88 -10.53
CA GLN A 79 -19.74 -47.76 -10.98
C GLN A 79 -20.49 -46.66 -10.22
N LEU A 80 -20.30 -46.55 -8.91
CA LEU A 80 -20.84 -45.45 -8.10
C LEU A 80 -20.34 -44.08 -8.58
N ILE A 81 -19.05 -43.96 -8.93
CA ILE A 81 -18.49 -42.73 -9.51
C ILE A 81 -19.10 -42.43 -10.88
N LEU A 82 -19.27 -43.46 -11.73
CA LEU A 82 -19.90 -43.29 -13.05
C LEU A 82 -21.37 -42.91 -12.95
N ASP A 83 -22.07 -43.38 -11.92
CA ASP A 83 -23.46 -43.00 -11.64
C ASP A 83 -23.56 -41.59 -11.06
N GLU A 84 -22.58 -41.16 -10.27
CA GLU A 84 -22.43 -39.76 -9.85
C GLU A 84 -22.22 -38.85 -11.08
N ILE A 85 -21.31 -39.22 -12.00
CA ILE A 85 -20.96 -38.38 -13.16
C ILE A 85 -22.07 -38.39 -14.21
N GLY A 86 -22.43 -39.57 -14.75
CA GLY A 86 -23.00 -39.68 -16.09
C GLY A 86 -24.48 -39.35 -16.26
N PHE A 87 -24.85 -38.77 -17.40
CA PHE A 87 -26.23 -38.41 -17.72
C PHE A 87 -27.16 -39.62 -17.97
N ASN A 88 -28.48 -39.37 -17.98
CA ASN A 88 -29.52 -40.37 -18.28
C ASN A 88 -30.24 -40.11 -19.60
N LYS A 89 -30.39 -38.83 -20.01
CA LYS A 89 -31.03 -38.37 -21.26
C LYS A 89 -32.35 -39.10 -21.61
N ARG A 90 -33.48 -38.55 -21.18
CA ARG A 90 -34.83 -39.11 -21.39
C ARG A 90 -35.69 -38.13 -22.20
N LEU A 91 -36.06 -38.55 -23.42
CA LEU A 91 -36.87 -37.74 -24.33
C LEU A 91 -38.22 -37.27 -23.73
N PRO A 92 -38.96 -38.08 -22.95
CA PRO A 92 -40.20 -37.59 -22.31
C PRO A 92 -39.97 -36.40 -21.36
N VAL A 93 -38.86 -36.41 -20.61
CA VAL A 93 -38.49 -35.31 -19.69
C VAL A 93 -38.08 -34.07 -20.49
N ILE A 94 -37.26 -34.25 -21.53
CA ILE A 94 -36.87 -33.18 -22.45
C ILE A 94 -38.10 -32.50 -23.07
N ARG A 95 -39.07 -33.27 -23.57
CA ARG A 95 -40.30 -32.73 -24.17
C ARG A 95 -41.14 -31.99 -23.12
N TRP A 96 -41.35 -32.57 -21.94
CA TRP A 96 -42.09 -31.90 -20.88
C TRP A 96 -41.44 -30.57 -20.47
N LEU A 97 -40.12 -30.55 -20.30
CA LEU A 97 -39.38 -29.34 -19.98
C LEU A 97 -39.45 -28.32 -21.12
N GLY A 98 -39.36 -28.76 -22.38
CA GLY A 98 -39.51 -27.89 -23.55
C GLY A 98 -40.89 -27.21 -23.63
N LEU A 99 -41.97 -27.90 -23.22
CA LEU A 99 -43.30 -27.28 -23.09
C LEU A 99 -43.32 -26.22 -21.98
N ALA A 100 -42.77 -26.54 -20.81
CA ALA A 100 -42.69 -25.61 -19.69
C ALA A 100 -41.88 -24.36 -20.06
N LEU A 101 -40.72 -24.55 -20.69
CA LEU A 101 -39.85 -23.48 -21.17
C LEU A 101 -40.51 -22.63 -22.24
N THR A 102 -41.22 -23.23 -23.20
CA THR A 102 -41.96 -22.47 -24.22
C THR A 102 -42.99 -21.55 -23.58
N LYS A 103 -43.77 -22.06 -22.61
CA LYS A 103 -44.74 -21.23 -21.87
C LYS A 103 -44.08 -20.09 -21.09
N ILE A 104 -42.93 -20.36 -20.47
CA ILE A 104 -42.17 -19.34 -19.73
C ILE A 104 -41.63 -18.29 -20.72
N CYS A 105 -40.89 -18.71 -21.75
CA CYS A 105 -40.24 -17.83 -22.72
C CYS A 105 -41.24 -16.94 -23.46
N VAL A 106 -42.38 -17.49 -23.92
CA VAL A 106 -43.45 -16.71 -24.55
C VAL A 106 -44.00 -15.64 -23.60
N LYS A 107 -44.05 -15.93 -22.30
CA LYS A 107 -44.57 -14.98 -21.31
C LYS A 107 -43.56 -13.90 -20.92
N VAL A 108 -42.29 -14.27 -20.72
CA VAL A 108 -41.27 -13.38 -20.13
C VAL A 108 -40.39 -12.67 -21.15
N CYS A 109 -40.09 -13.31 -22.29
CA CYS A 109 -39.26 -12.72 -23.33
C CYS A 109 -40.13 -11.94 -24.33
N THR A 110 -39.57 -10.89 -24.92
CA THR A 110 -40.14 -10.25 -26.10
C THR A 110 -39.92 -11.16 -27.32
N GLY A 111 -38.67 -11.57 -27.57
CA GLY A 111 -38.31 -12.57 -28.59
C GLY A 111 -37.02 -13.32 -28.24
N ILE A 112 -36.78 -14.45 -28.90
CA ILE A 112 -35.49 -15.15 -28.85
C ILE A 112 -34.97 -15.24 -30.28
N TYR A 113 -33.95 -14.44 -30.58
CA TYR A 113 -33.38 -14.29 -31.91
C TYR A 113 -32.18 -15.20 -32.09
N VAL A 114 -32.20 -16.06 -33.10
CA VAL A 114 -31.08 -16.95 -33.43
C VAL A 114 -30.58 -16.65 -34.83
N ASN A 115 -29.26 -16.57 -35.02
CA ASN A 115 -28.64 -16.48 -36.34
C ASN A 115 -28.81 -17.80 -37.10
N GLU A 116 -29.87 -17.90 -37.90
CA GLU A 116 -30.28 -19.14 -38.58
C GLU A 116 -29.26 -19.57 -39.65
N GLU A 117 -28.60 -18.62 -40.32
CA GLU A 117 -27.55 -18.89 -41.31
C GLU A 117 -26.37 -19.64 -40.67
N SER A 118 -25.96 -19.25 -39.47
CA SER A 118 -24.91 -19.95 -38.72
C SER A 118 -25.32 -21.36 -38.29
N ILE A 119 -26.59 -21.58 -37.93
CA ILE A 119 -27.11 -22.92 -37.63
C ILE A 119 -27.08 -23.82 -38.87
N ILE A 120 -27.48 -23.31 -40.03
CA ILE A 120 -27.46 -24.06 -41.30
C ILE A 120 -26.03 -24.48 -41.64
N ARG A 121 -25.07 -23.55 -41.55
CA ARG A 121 -23.64 -23.87 -41.75
C ARG A 121 -23.13 -24.92 -40.77
N LEU A 122 -23.51 -24.83 -39.50
CA LEU A 122 -23.14 -25.81 -38.49
C LEU A 122 -23.68 -27.20 -38.85
N LYS A 123 -24.95 -27.32 -39.25
CA LYS A 123 -25.54 -28.61 -39.67
C LYS A 123 -24.81 -29.27 -40.84
N GLN A 124 -24.25 -28.47 -41.76
CA GLN A 124 -23.52 -28.98 -42.92
C GLN A 124 -22.19 -29.63 -42.55
N VAL A 125 -21.56 -29.22 -41.44
CA VAL A 125 -20.26 -29.75 -40.99
C VAL A 125 -20.38 -30.80 -39.89
N MET A 126 -21.53 -30.88 -39.21
CA MET A 126 -21.80 -31.88 -38.18
C MET A 126 -21.95 -33.30 -38.77
N GLY A 127 -21.58 -34.31 -37.97
CA GLY A 127 -21.76 -35.73 -38.27
C GLY A 127 -20.46 -36.48 -38.54
N ASN A 128 -19.35 -35.78 -38.83
CA ASN A 128 -18.07 -36.39 -39.20
C ASN A 128 -17.05 -36.45 -38.05
N THR A 129 -17.18 -35.59 -37.05
CA THR A 129 -16.19 -35.47 -35.97
C THR A 129 -16.86 -34.89 -34.71
N PRO A 130 -16.28 -35.03 -33.51
CA PRO A 130 -16.86 -34.47 -32.29
C PRO A 130 -17.05 -32.96 -32.35
N VAL A 131 -18.14 -32.47 -31.73
CA VAL A 131 -18.53 -31.06 -31.75
C VAL A 131 -18.70 -30.56 -30.32
N ILE A 132 -18.09 -29.41 -30.04
CA ILE A 132 -18.05 -28.79 -28.70
C ILE A 132 -18.74 -27.43 -28.77
N PHE A 133 -19.85 -27.28 -28.06
CA PHE A 133 -20.55 -26.01 -27.90
C PHE A 133 -19.95 -25.22 -26.74
N LEU A 134 -19.56 -23.98 -27.03
CA LEU A 134 -18.92 -23.09 -26.08
C LEU A 134 -19.72 -21.78 -26.00
N PRO A 135 -20.85 -21.77 -25.26
CA PRO A 135 -21.60 -20.56 -24.98
C PRO A 135 -20.86 -19.62 -24.02
N SER A 136 -21.09 -18.31 -24.16
CA SER A 136 -20.75 -17.31 -23.15
C SER A 136 -21.67 -17.47 -21.93
N HIS A 137 -21.15 -17.32 -20.71
CA HIS A 137 -21.95 -17.58 -19.50
C HIS A 137 -22.38 -16.28 -18.80
N ARG A 138 -23.66 -15.91 -18.94
CA ARG A 138 -24.25 -14.65 -18.43
C ARG A 138 -25.47 -14.88 -17.52
N SER A 139 -26.20 -16.00 -17.64
CA SER A 139 -27.37 -16.33 -16.80
C SER A 139 -27.38 -17.81 -16.37
N TYR A 140 -28.11 -18.16 -15.30
CA TYR A 140 -28.41 -19.57 -14.99
C TYR A 140 -29.24 -20.24 -16.08
N ALA A 141 -29.93 -19.45 -16.92
CA ALA A 141 -30.76 -19.98 -17.99
C ALA A 141 -29.95 -20.47 -19.21
N ASP A 142 -28.68 -20.08 -19.36
CA ASP A 142 -27.90 -20.25 -20.60
C ASP A 142 -27.93 -21.68 -21.15
N PHE A 143 -27.59 -22.68 -20.32
CA PHE A 143 -27.52 -24.09 -20.75
C PHE A 143 -28.90 -24.68 -21.08
N ILE A 144 -29.95 -24.20 -20.42
CA ILE A 144 -31.33 -24.62 -20.69
C ILE A 144 -31.83 -23.99 -21.99
N LEU A 145 -31.53 -22.72 -22.22
CA LEU A 145 -31.88 -22.01 -23.45
C LEU A 145 -31.09 -22.54 -24.65
N MET A 146 -29.83 -22.90 -24.45
CA MET A 146 -29.01 -23.57 -25.47
C MET A 146 -29.66 -24.91 -25.91
N SER A 147 -30.10 -25.72 -24.95
CA SER A 147 -30.88 -26.94 -25.23
C SER A 147 -32.19 -26.66 -25.95
N TYR A 148 -32.89 -25.57 -25.61
CA TYR A 148 -34.12 -25.13 -26.27
C TYR A 148 -33.88 -24.72 -27.74
N VAL A 149 -32.79 -24.00 -28.01
CA VAL A 149 -32.38 -23.64 -29.37
C VAL A 149 -32.03 -24.89 -30.17
N CYS A 150 -31.24 -25.82 -29.61
CA CYS A 150 -30.94 -27.09 -30.26
C CYS A 150 -32.20 -27.87 -30.62
N PHE A 151 -33.12 -28.01 -29.67
CA PHE A 151 -34.39 -28.69 -29.89
C PHE A 151 -35.23 -28.01 -30.98
N THR A 152 -35.21 -26.67 -31.06
CA THR A 152 -35.99 -25.93 -32.06
C THR A 152 -35.47 -26.15 -33.48
N TYR A 153 -34.15 -26.22 -33.64
CA TYR A 153 -33.51 -26.41 -34.93
C TYR A 153 -33.17 -27.87 -35.25
N ASP A 154 -33.70 -28.86 -34.53
CA ASP A 154 -33.35 -30.28 -34.72
C ASP A 154 -31.83 -30.53 -34.72
N LEU A 155 -31.11 -29.82 -33.85
CA LEU A 155 -29.76 -30.19 -33.45
C LEU A 155 -29.84 -31.14 -32.25
N GLU A 156 -28.92 -32.10 -32.20
CA GLU A 156 -28.87 -33.00 -31.05
C GLU A 156 -28.58 -32.23 -29.75
N ILE A 157 -29.33 -32.55 -28.68
CA ILE A 157 -29.15 -31.87 -27.39
C ILE A 157 -27.79 -32.28 -26.81
N PRO A 158 -26.97 -31.30 -26.39
CA PRO A 158 -25.62 -31.58 -25.93
C PRO A 158 -25.61 -32.35 -24.60
N SER A 159 -24.52 -33.08 -24.39
CA SER A 159 -24.11 -33.51 -23.06
C SER A 159 -23.50 -32.31 -22.32
N ILE A 160 -24.12 -31.88 -21.22
CA ILE A 160 -23.80 -30.60 -20.55
C ILE A 160 -22.92 -30.86 -19.33
N ALA A 161 -21.74 -30.25 -19.28
CA ALA A 161 -20.87 -30.29 -18.11
C ALA A 161 -21.43 -29.35 -17.02
N ALA A 162 -21.98 -29.93 -15.93
CA ALA A 162 -22.56 -29.20 -14.81
C ALA A 162 -21.76 -29.37 -13.51
N GLY A 163 -21.75 -28.34 -12.65
CA GLY A 163 -21.11 -28.44 -11.34
C GLY A 163 -21.95 -29.26 -10.33
N MET A 164 -21.27 -29.95 -9.39
CA MET A 164 -21.94 -30.76 -8.35
C MET A 164 -22.94 -30.00 -7.46
N ASP A 165 -22.87 -28.68 -7.35
CA ASP A 165 -23.85 -27.89 -6.58
C ASP A 165 -25.30 -28.13 -7.05
N PHE A 166 -25.50 -28.35 -8.34
CA PHE A 166 -26.83 -28.65 -8.91
C PHE A 166 -27.30 -30.09 -8.60
N HIS A 167 -26.37 -31.01 -8.38
CA HIS A 167 -26.68 -32.40 -8.03
C HIS A 167 -27.34 -32.50 -6.64
N GLY A 168 -26.88 -31.69 -5.69
CA GLY A 168 -27.39 -31.66 -4.32
C GLY A 168 -28.79 -31.02 -4.17
N MET A 169 -29.32 -30.40 -5.22
CA MET A 169 -30.66 -29.78 -5.20
C MET A 169 -31.76 -30.84 -5.34
N TRP A 170 -32.65 -30.91 -4.36
CA TRP A 170 -33.76 -31.88 -4.34
C TRP A 170 -34.61 -31.78 -5.62
N GLY A 171 -34.69 -32.89 -6.37
CA GLY A 171 -35.43 -33.01 -7.64
C GLY A 171 -34.73 -32.43 -8.87
N MET A 172 -34.10 -31.25 -8.76
CA MET A 172 -33.48 -30.55 -9.90
C MET A 172 -32.29 -31.31 -10.49
N GLY A 173 -31.43 -31.91 -9.66
CA GLY A 173 -30.27 -32.68 -10.13
C GLY A 173 -30.68 -33.87 -11.02
N SER A 174 -31.78 -34.56 -10.67
CA SER A 174 -32.32 -35.66 -11.47
C SER A 174 -32.93 -35.17 -12.79
N ILE A 175 -33.64 -34.04 -12.78
CA ILE A 175 -34.22 -33.45 -13.99
C ILE A 175 -33.10 -33.06 -14.97
N LEU A 176 -32.05 -32.38 -14.49
CA LEU A 176 -30.92 -31.99 -15.33
C LEU A 176 -30.19 -33.22 -15.90
N ARG A 177 -30.00 -34.27 -15.12
CA ARG A 177 -29.41 -35.55 -15.59
C ARG A 177 -30.25 -36.19 -16.70
N ASP A 178 -31.57 -36.13 -16.55
CA ASP A 178 -32.52 -36.63 -17.54
C ASP A 178 -32.59 -35.74 -18.79
N THR A 179 -32.07 -34.51 -18.76
CA THR A 179 -31.93 -33.66 -19.97
C THR A 179 -30.60 -33.80 -20.70
N GLY A 180 -29.60 -34.47 -20.11
CA GLY A 180 -28.27 -34.65 -20.72
C GLY A 180 -27.11 -34.08 -19.92
N ALA A 181 -27.36 -33.48 -18.75
CA ALA A 181 -26.29 -32.98 -17.89
C ALA A 181 -25.53 -34.11 -17.19
N PHE A 182 -24.20 -34.01 -17.17
CA PHE A 182 -23.31 -34.84 -16.35
C PHE A 182 -22.57 -33.94 -15.37
N PHE A 183 -22.20 -34.47 -14.21
CA PHE A 183 -21.72 -33.65 -13.09
C PHE A 183 -20.22 -33.79 -12.84
N MET A 184 -19.58 -32.65 -12.56
CA MET A 184 -18.17 -32.55 -12.20
C MET A 184 -17.96 -31.92 -10.81
N ARG A 185 -17.08 -32.51 -10.01
CA ARG A 185 -16.63 -31.97 -8.71
C ARG A 185 -15.75 -30.73 -8.89
N ARG A 186 -15.73 -29.85 -7.88
CA ARG A 186 -14.95 -28.58 -7.90
C ARG A 186 -13.47 -28.72 -7.59
N SER A 187 -13.07 -29.68 -6.75
CA SER A 187 -11.69 -29.81 -6.25
C SER A 187 -10.94 -30.98 -6.89
N TYR A 188 -9.73 -30.70 -7.39
CA TYR A 188 -8.84 -31.68 -8.01
C TYR A 188 -8.06 -32.55 -7.01
N ASN A 189 -7.78 -32.04 -5.80
CA ASN A 189 -6.73 -32.58 -4.94
C ASN A 189 -7.15 -33.71 -3.98
N ASN A 190 -8.44 -34.01 -3.85
CA ASN A 190 -8.91 -34.92 -2.78
C ASN A 190 -9.33 -36.31 -3.28
N ASP A 191 -9.40 -36.56 -4.59
CA ASP A 191 -9.89 -37.84 -5.14
C ASP A 191 -9.29 -38.15 -6.53
N SER A 192 -8.11 -38.78 -6.53
CA SER A 192 -7.39 -39.15 -7.76
C SER A 192 -8.15 -40.18 -8.60
N LEU A 193 -8.90 -41.08 -7.94
CA LEU A 193 -9.72 -42.09 -8.60
C LEU A 193 -10.84 -41.42 -9.39
N TYR A 194 -11.63 -40.55 -8.75
CA TYR A 194 -12.71 -39.81 -9.41
C TYR A 194 -12.23 -39.09 -10.67
N TRP A 195 -11.13 -38.33 -10.59
CA TRP A 195 -10.63 -37.57 -11.74
C TRP A 195 -10.05 -38.45 -12.84
N SER A 196 -9.56 -39.65 -12.51
CA SER A 196 -9.13 -40.63 -13.52
C SER A 196 -10.32 -41.20 -14.27
N ILE A 197 -11.40 -41.55 -13.56
CA ILE A 197 -12.66 -42.02 -14.16
C ILE A 197 -13.34 -40.91 -14.96
N PHE A 198 -13.41 -39.68 -14.43
CA PHE A 198 -13.99 -38.53 -15.12
C PHE A 198 -13.28 -38.21 -16.43
N ARG A 199 -11.94 -38.19 -16.45
CA ARG A 199 -11.16 -38.00 -17.69
C ARG A 199 -11.48 -39.09 -18.71
N GLN A 200 -11.60 -40.34 -18.27
CA GLN A 200 -11.95 -41.44 -19.17
C GLN A 200 -13.39 -41.32 -19.68
N TYR A 201 -14.32 -40.87 -18.84
CA TYR A 201 -15.70 -40.60 -19.22
C TYR A 201 -15.79 -39.56 -20.35
N ILE A 202 -15.07 -38.43 -20.23
CA ILE A 202 -14.97 -37.41 -21.29
C ILE A 202 -14.30 -37.96 -22.55
N ASN A 203 -13.19 -38.69 -22.42
CA ASN A 203 -12.51 -39.31 -23.56
C ASN A 203 -13.45 -40.24 -24.35
N GLN A 204 -14.25 -41.08 -23.68
CA GLN A 204 -15.22 -41.93 -24.36
C GLN A 204 -16.33 -41.12 -25.03
N LEU A 205 -16.74 -39.97 -24.45
CA LEU A 205 -17.81 -39.15 -25.06
C LEU A 205 -17.36 -38.59 -26.40
N LEU A 206 -16.06 -38.29 -26.52
CA LEU A 206 -15.48 -37.74 -27.75
C LEU A 206 -15.13 -38.84 -28.76
N THR A 207 -14.58 -39.96 -28.32
CA THR A 207 -14.12 -41.03 -29.22
C THR A 207 -15.26 -41.92 -29.73
N LYS A 208 -16.24 -42.20 -28.86
CA LYS A 208 -17.33 -43.17 -29.10
C LYS A 208 -18.74 -42.59 -28.94
N GLY A 209 -18.88 -41.34 -28.51
CA GLY A 209 -20.18 -40.68 -28.38
C GLY A 209 -20.68 -40.08 -29.70
N ASP A 210 -21.98 -39.82 -29.77
CA ASP A 210 -22.66 -39.14 -30.88
C ASP A 210 -23.22 -37.75 -30.51
N LEU A 211 -23.19 -37.40 -29.22
CA LEU A 211 -23.72 -36.14 -28.70
C LEU A 211 -22.67 -35.02 -28.78
N PRO A 212 -23.10 -33.77 -29.05
CA PRO A 212 -22.24 -32.62 -28.79
C PRO A 212 -21.91 -32.51 -27.30
N LEU A 213 -20.78 -31.88 -26.97
CA LEU A 213 -20.42 -31.56 -25.59
C LEU A 213 -20.58 -30.05 -25.35
N GLU A 214 -21.24 -29.66 -24.27
CA GLU A 214 -21.39 -28.25 -23.89
C GLU A 214 -20.68 -27.96 -22.57
N PHE A 215 -19.88 -26.89 -22.56
CA PHE A 215 -19.37 -26.30 -21.33
C PHE A 215 -19.01 -24.83 -21.50
N PHE A 216 -18.90 -24.11 -20.39
CA PHE A 216 -18.51 -22.71 -20.38
C PHE A 216 -17.00 -22.58 -20.24
N ILE A 217 -16.32 -22.04 -21.26
CA ILE A 217 -14.86 -21.90 -21.28
C ILE A 217 -14.34 -21.01 -20.13
N GLU A 218 -15.14 -20.03 -19.71
CA GLU A 218 -14.90 -19.13 -18.57
C GLU A 218 -14.94 -19.85 -17.21
N GLY A 219 -15.48 -21.09 -17.16
CA GLY A 219 -15.64 -21.93 -15.96
C GLY A 219 -16.74 -21.49 -14.99
N THR A 220 -16.96 -20.18 -14.83
CA THR A 220 -18.01 -19.61 -14.00
C THR A 220 -18.77 -18.51 -14.72
N ARG A 221 -20.01 -18.25 -14.30
CA ARG A 221 -20.82 -17.14 -14.85
C ARG A 221 -20.26 -15.78 -14.45
N SER A 222 -20.22 -14.85 -15.41
CA SER A 222 -19.86 -13.46 -15.15
C SER A 222 -20.98 -12.71 -14.42
N ARG A 223 -20.68 -12.12 -13.26
CA ARG A 223 -21.62 -11.24 -12.51
C ARG A 223 -21.62 -9.82 -13.06
N THR A 224 -20.52 -9.42 -13.68
CA THR A 224 -20.33 -8.09 -14.27
C THR A 224 -20.76 -8.03 -15.74
N ALA A 225 -21.17 -9.16 -16.32
CA ALA A 225 -21.41 -9.36 -17.76
C ALA A 225 -20.19 -9.14 -18.68
N LYS A 226 -18.99 -8.90 -18.13
CA LYS A 226 -17.71 -8.94 -18.88
C LYS A 226 -17.33 -10.38 -19.18
N SER A 227 -16.57 -10.59 -20.25
CA SER A 227 -15.92 -11.90 -20.48
C SER A 227 -14.86 -12.16 -19.41
N LEU A 228 -14.77 -13.41 -18.97
CA LEU A 228 -13.79 -13.83 -17.96
C LEU A 228 -12.62 -14.57 -18.61
N MET A 229 -11.50 -14.64 -17.89
CA MET A 229 -10.35 -15.43 -18.33
C MET A 229 -10.72 -16.92 -18.46
N PRO A 230 -10.34 -17.58 -19.56
CA PRO A 230 -10.68 -18.98 -19.78
C PRO A 230 -10.00 -19.93 -18.79
N LYS A 231 -10.65 -21.06 -18.48
CA LYS A 231 -10.10 -22.15 -17.68
C LYS A 231 -9.73 -23.32 -18.57
N PHE A 232 -8.48 -23.76 -18.50
CA PHE A 232 -7.95 -24.76 -19.44
C PHE A 232 -8.31 -26.20 -19.07
N GLY A 233 -8.66 -26.50 -17.80
CA GLY A 233 -8.75 -27.87 -17.28
C GLY A 233 -9.60 -28.84 -18.13
N LEU A 234 -10.88 -28.51 -18.35
CA LEU A 234 -11.78 -29.35 -19.15
C LEU A 234 -11.41 -29.33 -20.64
N LEU A 235 -10.99 -28.18 -21.18
CA LEU A 235 -10.54 -28.07 -22.57
C LEU A 235 -9.33 -28.97 -22.85
N SER A 236 -8.35 -29.03 -21.95
CA SER A 236 -7.20 -29.93 -22.04
C SER A 236 -7.62 -31.40 -22.05
N MET A 237 -8.65 -31.77 -21.27
CA MET A 237 -9.19 -33.14 -21.30
C MET A 237 -9.85 -33.45 -22.65
N ILE A 238 -10.51 -32.46 -23.26
CA ILE A 238 -11.18 -32.60 -24.56
C ILE A 238 -10.19 -32.67 -25.72
N LEU A 239 -9.13 -31.87 -25.68
CA LEU A 239 -8.11 -31.86 -26.74
C LEU A 239 -7.15 -33.04 -26.67
N LYS A 240 -7.04 -33.71 -25.51
CA LYS A 240 -6.15 -34.85 -25.36
C LYS A 240 -6.38 -35.95 -26.41
N PRO A 241 -7.60 -36.48 -26.61
CA PRO A 241 -7.90 -37.42 -27.70
C PRO A 241 -7.44 -36.98 -29.09
N PHE A 242 -7.41 -35.67 -29.37
CA PHE A 242 -6.95 -35.16 -30.66
C PHE A 242 -5.43 -35.17 -30.77
N PHE A 243 -4.72 -34.74 -29.71
CA PHE A 243 -3.25 -34.77 -29.67
C PHE A 243 -2.70 -36.21 -29.69
N THR A 244 -3.40 -37.14 -29.03
CA THR A 244 -3.07 -38.58 -29.00
C THR A 244 -3.56 -39.36 -30.24
N SER A 245 -4.13 -38.67 -31.24
CA SER A 245 -4.65 -39.26 -32.48
C SER A 245 -5.79 -40.27 -32.30
N GLU A 246 -6.51 -40.24 -31.17
CA GLU A 246 -7.71 -41.04 -30.94
C GLU A 246 -8.91 -40.48 -31.72
N VAL A 247 -8.93 -39.18 -31.99
CA VAL A 247 -9.88 -38.53 -32.92
C VAL A 247 -9.14 -37.72 -33.98
N PRO A 248 -9.62 -37.73 -35.24
CA PRO A 248 -8.93 -37.03 -36.33
C PRO A 248 -9.02 -35.50 -36.21
N ASP A 249 -10.13 -35.00 -35.68
CA ASP A 249 -10.42 -33.58 -35.52
C ASP A 249 -11.44 -33.35 -34.38
N ILE A 250 -11.60 -32.11 -33.93
CA ILE A 250 -12.66 -31.66 -33.02
C ILE A 250 -13.12 -30.28 -33.49
N LEU A 251 -14.43 -30.10 -33.65
CA LEU A 251 -15.02 -28.81 -34.00
C LEU A 251 -15.45 -28.06 -32.74
N PHE A 252 -14.82 -26.91 -32.49
CA PHE A 252 -15.24 -26.00 -31.42
C PHE A 252 -16.17 -24.93 -31.99
N VAL A 253 -17.32 -24.72 -31.35
CA VAL A 253 -18.34 -23.75 -31.79
C VAL A 253 -18.47 -22.67 -30.71
N PRO A 254 -17.78 -21.53 -30.86
CA PRO A 254 -17.99 -20.38 -30.01
C PRO A 254 -19.40 -19.82 -30.21
N ILE A 255 -20.13 -19.59 -29.11
CA ILE A 255 -21.49 -19.08 -29.12
C ILE A 255 -21.58 -17.88 -28.18
N ASN A 256 -22.12 -16.76 -28.66
CA ASN A 256 -22.46 -15.63 -27.80
C ASN A 256 -23.96 -15.63 -27.48
N ILE A 257 -24.29 -15.36 -26.21
CA ILE A 257 -25.66 -15.15 -25.74
C ILE A 257 -25.74 -13.72 -25.18
N SER A 258 -26.49 -12.85 -25.86
CA SER A 258 -26.73 -11.45 -25.46
C SER A 258 -28.16 -11.28 -24.96
N TYR A 259 -28.35 -10.49 -23.90
CA TYR A 259 -29.64 -10.28 -23.24
C TYR A 259 -29.99 -8.79 -23.19
N ASP A 260 -31.26 -8.46 -23.40
CA ASP A 260 -31.79 -7.15 -23.01
C ASP A 260 -31.74 -6.98 -21.50
N ARG A 261 -32.35 -7.93 -20.76
CA ARG A 261 -32.37 -7.94 -19.29
C ARG A 261 -32.02 -9.31 -18.73
N ILE A 262 -30.99 -9.37 -17.88
CA ILE A 262 -30.59 -10.60 -17.19
C ILE A 262 -31.51 -10.83 -15.99
N LEU A 263 -32.03 -12.05 -15.82
CA LEU A 263 -32.95 -12.39 -14.73
C LEU A 263 -32.37 -12.11 -13.34
N GLU A 264 -31.06 -12.28 -13.20
CA GLU A 264 -30.34 -12.19 -11.93
C GLU A 264 -29.64 -10.85 -11.69
N GLU A 265 -29.88 -9.81 -12.48
CA GLU A 265 -29.18 -8.52 -12.43
C GLU A 265 -29.08 -7.92 -11.00
N LYS A 266 -30.16 -8.00 -10.22
CA LYS A 266 -30.21 -7.49 -8.83
C LYS A 266 -29.37 -8.36 -7.91
N LEU A 267 -29.48 -9.69 -8.04
CA LEU A 267 -28.70 -10.63 -7.25
C LEU A 267 -27.20 -10.43 -7.50
N PHE A 268 -26.79 -10.27 -8.76
CA PHE A 268 -25.39 -10.02 -9.11
C PHE A 268 -24.89 -8.73 -8.49
N THR A 269 -25.68 -7.67 -8.55
CA THR A 269 -25.33 -6.39 -7.95
C THR A 269 -25.05 -6.52 -6.45
N TYR A 270 -25.88 -7.23 -5.70
CA TYR A 270 -25.65 -7.46 -4.27
C TYR A 270 -24.43 -8.37 -4.01
N GLU A 271 -24.24 -9.41 -4.81
CA GLU A 271 -23.04 -10.27 -4.73
C GLU A 271 -21.76 -9.46 -4.95
N LEU A 272 -21.74 -8.56 -5.96
CA LEU A 272 -20.61 -7.69 -6.29
C LEU A 272 -20.31 -6.66 -5.21
N LEU A 273 -21.29 -6.32 -4.37
CA LEU A 273 -21.11 -5.43 -3.21
C LEU A 273 -20.82 -6.19 -1.91
N GLY A 274 -20.71 -7.53 -1.95
CA GLY A 274 -20.30 -8.35 -0.82
C GLY A 274 -21.41 -9.00 -0.02
N VAL A 275 -22.67 -8.82 -0.43
CA VAL A 275 -23.79 -9.55 0.17
C VAL A 275 -23.69 -11.03 -0.23
N PRO A 276 -23.70 -11.97 0.73
CA PRO A 276 -23.59 -13.38 0.39
C PRO A 276 -24.80 -13.83 -0.43
N LYS A 277 -24.54 -14.72 -1.38
CA LYS A 277 -25.59 -15.41 -2.11
C LYS A 277 -26.51 -16.14 -1.12
N PRO A 278 -27.84 -16.03 -1.25
CA PRO A 278 -28.75 -16.84 -0.45
C PRO A 278 -28.49 -18.33 -0.72
N LYS A 279 -28.61 -19.18 0.31
CA LYS A 279 -28.53 -20.64 0.10
C LYS A 279 -29.59 -21.04 -0.93
N GLU A 280 -29.17 -21.67 -2.03
CA GLU A 280 -30.07 -22.14 -3.08
C GLU A 280 -30.87 -23.34 -2.56
N SER A 281 -31.98 -23.07 -1.89
CA SER A 281 -33.00 -24.07 -1.60
C SER A 281 -33.94 -24.21 -2.80
N THR A 282 -34.58 -25.37 -2.90
CA THR A 282 -35.67 -25.61 -3.86
C THR A 282 -36.75 -24.53 -3.72
N SER A 283 -37.04 -24.06 -2.50
CA SER A 283 -38.01 -23.00 -2.23
C SER A 283 -37.59 -21.61 -2.73
N ALA A 284 -36.29 -21.29 -2.75
CA ALA A 284 -35.79 -20.03 -3.30
C ALA A 284 -35.91 -19.99 -4.84
N PHE A 285 -35.65 -21.13 -5.51
CA PHE A 285 -35.89 -21.30 -6.94
C PHE A 285 -37.39 -21.21 -7.29
N PHE A 286 -38.29 -21.79 -6.50
CA PHE A 286 -39.73 -21.63 -6.73
C PHE A 286 -40.23 -20.21 -6.41
N LYS A 287 -39.62 -19.49 -5.45
CA LYS A 287 -39.93 -18.06 -5.21
C LYS A 287 -39.47 -17.16 -6.34
N SER A 288 -38.36 -17.48 -7.04
CA SER A 288 -37.94 -16.71 -8.22
C SER A 288 -38.90 -16.86 -9.40
N LEU A 289 -39.75 -17.90 -9.44
CA LEU A 289 -40.85 -17.99 -10.41
C LEU A 289 -41.92 -16.89 -10.20
N SER A 290 -41.98 -16.22 -9.04
CA SER A 290 -42.81 -15.03 -8.86
C SER A 290 -42.35 -13.84 -9.72
N LEU A 291 -41.09 -13.86 -10.19
CA LEU A 291 -40.51 -12.91 -11.15
C LEU A 291 -41.02 -13.12 -12.59
N ILE A 292 -41.75 -14.21 -12.87
CA ILE A 292 -42.43 -14.51 -14.16
C ILE A 292 -43.67 -13.59 -14.38
N LYS A 293 -43.76 -12.48 -13.65
CA LYS A 293 -44.74 -11.40 -13.87
C LYS A 293 -44.17 -10.24 -14.70
N GLU A 294 -42.85 -10.15 -14.82
CA GLU A 294 -42.17 -9.08 -15.57
C GLU A 294 -41.75 -9.56 -16.98
N ARG A 295 -41.52 -8.59 -17.88
CA ARG A 295 -40.90 -8.82 -19.19
C ARG A 295 -39.39 -8.56 -19.10
N TYR A 296 -38.60 -9.37 -19.80
CA TYR A 296 -37.13 -9.36 -19.79
C TYR A 296 -36.51 -9.02 -21.17
N GLY A 297 -37.34 -8.66 -22.14
CA GLY A 297 -36.86 -8.25 -23.47
C GLY A 297 -36.38 -9.40 -24.34
N ASN A 298 -35.50 -9.09 -25.27
CA ASN A 298 -34.95 -9.99 -26.28
C ASN A 298 -33.72 -10.76 -25.78
N ILE A 299 -33.52 -11.95 -26.34
CA ILE A 299 -32.30 -12.76 -26.16
C ILE A 299 -31.75 -13.08 -27.55
N TYR A 300 -30.45 -12.91 -27.75
CA TYR A 300 -29.78 -13.16 -29.03
C TYR A 300 -28.77 -14.31 -28.91
N PHE A 301 -28.86 -15.28 -29.81
CA PHE A 301 -27.92 -16.38 -29.97
C PHE A 301 -27.16 -16.23 -31.29
N ASP A 302 -25.86 -16.00 -31.22
CA ASP A 302 -24.99 -15.97 -32.39
C ASP A 302 -23.94 -17.08 -32.34
N PHE A 303 -24.06 -18.02 -33.28
CA PHE A 303 -23.15 -19.14 -33.45
C PHE A 303 -22.03 -18.71 -34.38
N ALA A 304 -20.80 -18.72 -33.88
CA ALA A 304 -19.64 -18.41 -34.70
C ALA A 304 -19.29 -19.54 -35.66
N LYS A 305 -18.44 -19.23 -36.64
CA LYS A 305 -17.87 -20.24 -37.52
C LYS A 305 -17.14 -21.29 -36.67
N PRO A 306 -17.44 -22.59 -36.83
CA PRO A 306 -16.74 -23.64 -36.11
C PRO A 306 -15.23 -23.61 -36.38
N ILE A 307 -14.44 -23.82 -35.33
CA ILE A 307 -12.97 -23.91 -35.38
C ILE A 307 -12.61 -25.39 -35.40
N SER A 308 -11.95 -25.84 -36.47
CA SER A 308 -11.34 -27.18 -36.54
C SER A 308 -10.04 -27.19 -35.74
N ALA A 309 -9.92 -28.11 -34.79
CA ALA A 309 -8.67 -28.33 -34.05
C ALA A 309 -7.53 -28.68 -35.02
N LYS A 310 -7.82 -29.54 -36.01
CA LYS A 310 -6.88 -29.92 -37.05
C LYS A 310 -6.33 -28.71 -37.79
N ASP A 311 -7.21 -27.85 -38.29
CA ASP A 311 -6.79 -26.67 -39.07
C ASP A 311 -6.08 -25.64 -38.19
N PHE A 312 -6.57 -25.43 -36.96
CA PHE A 312 -6.02 -24.46 -36.03
C PHE A 312 -4.58 -24.81 -35.58
N PHE A 313 -4.27 -26.10 -35.43
CA PHE A 313 -2.97 -26.55 -34.94
C PHE A 313 -2.02 -27.13 -36.01
N ASN A 314 -2.44 -27.23 -37.28
CA ASN A 314 -1.80 -28.04 -38.34
C ASN A 314 -0.27 -27.87 -38.48
N SER A 315 0.26 -26.67 -38.26
CA SER A 315 1.69 -26.34 -38.37
C SER A 315 2.51 -26.49 -37.07
N HIS A 316 1.88 -26.86 -35.96
CA HIS A 316 2.47 -26.75 -34.61
C HIS A 316 2.43 -28.03 -33.78
N ILE A 317 1.99 -29.16 -34.34
CA ILE A 317 1.89 -30.43 -33.60
C ILE A 317 2.89 -31.45 -34.12
N ASN A 318 3.63 -32.07 -33.20
CA ASN A 318 4.33 -33.33 -33.45
C ASN A 318 3.66 -34.49 -32.72
N ARG A 319 2.79 -35.23 -33.41
CA ARG A 319 2.07 -36.37 -32.85
C ARG A 319 2.95 -37.60 -32.63
N SER A 320 4.15 -37.66 -33.22
CA SER A 320 5.06 -38.81 -33.05
C SER A 320 5.54 -38.97 -31.61
N VAL A 321 5.56 -37.89 -30.84
CA VAL A 321 5.96 -37.85 -29.42
C VAL A 321 5.07 -38.79 -28.58
N HIS A 322 3.81 -38.96 -28.96
CA HIS A 322 2.87 -39.84 -28.27
C HIS A 322 3.04 -41.33 -28.64
N GLY A 323 3.70 -41.65 -29.76
CA GLY A 323 3.87 -43.03 -30.25
C GLY A 323 4.72 -43.95 -29.37
N ILE A 324 5.36 -43.42 -28.32
CA ILE A 324 6.31 -44.15 -27.45
C ILE A 324 5.60 -44.83 -26.26
N LYS A 325 4.35 -44.45 -25.95
CA LYS A 325 3.58 -45.02 -24.83
C LYS A 325 2.17 -45.38 -25.27
N PRO A 326 1.50 -46.37 -24.63
CA PRO A 326 0.08 -46.61 -24.86
C PRO A 326 -0.78 -45.36 -24.56
N ASN A 327 -1.81 -45.11 -25.37
CA ASN A 327 -2.66 -43.89 -25.30
C ASN A 327 -3.17 -43.56 -23.89
N TYR A 328 -3.48 -44.58 -23.08
CA TYR A 328 -4.00 -44.38 -21.72
C TYR A 328 -2.98 -43.79 -20.73
N LEU A 329 -1.67 -43.92 -21.01
CA LEU A 329 -0.55 -43.39 -20.21
C LEU A 329 0.05 -42.10 -20.76
N GLN A 330 -0.34 -41.66 -21.96
CA GLN A 330 0.15 -40.41 -22.54
C GLN A 330 -0.40 -39.21 -21.75
N GLU A 331 0.38 -38.14 -21.65
CA GLU A 331 -0.01 -36.86 -21.05
C GLU A 331 0.31 -35.72 -22.01
N LEU A 332 -0.37 -34.58 -21.86
CA LEU A 332 -0.09 -33.41 -22.70
C LEU A 332 1.29 -32.85 -22.38
N THR A 333 2.07 -32.62 -23.43
CA THR A 333 3.34 -31.89 -23.38
C THR A 333 3.10 -30.42 -23.00
N GLN A 334 4.17 -29.71 -22.62
CA GLN A 334 4.05 -28.28 -22.31
C GLN A 334 3.59 -27.47 -23.54
N GLN A 335 4.14 -27.76 -24.72
CA GLN A 335 3.73 -27.14 -25.98
C GLN A 335 2.22 -27.32 -26.25
N GLU A 336 1.67 -28.50 -26.01
CA GLU A 336 0.24 -28.77 -26.19
C GLU A 336 -0.64 -28.02 -25.18
N LYS A 337 -0.14 -27.81 -23.95
CA LYS A 337 -0.83 -26.97 -22.96
C LYS A 337 -0.86 -25.50 -23.40
N ASP A 338 0.24 -24.99 -23.97
CA ASP A 338 0.33 -23.61 -24.46
C ASP A 338 -0.56 -23.39 -25.70
N LEU A 339 -0.62 -24.39 -26.60
CA LEU A 339 -1.56 -24.43 -27.72
C LEU A 339 -3.02 -24.49 -27.24
N THR A 340 -3.30 -25.28 -26.20
CA THR A 340 -4.64 -25.34 -25.57
C THR A 340 -5.05 -23.98 -25.02
N ALA A 341 -4.14 -23.28 -24.32
CA ALA A 341 -4.39 -21.93 -23.82
C ALA A 341 -4.67 -20.96 -24.97
N SER A 342 -3.88 -21.02 -26.04
CA SER A 342 -4.05 -20.21 -27.25
C SER A 342 -5.46 -20.37 -27.87
N LEU A 343 -5.91 -21.60 -28.07
CA LEU A 343 -7.27 -21.86 -28.58
C LEU A 343 -8.35 -21.29 -27.65
N ALA A 344 -8.18 -21.48 -26.32
CA ALA A 344 -9.14 -20.99 -25.33
C ALA A 344 -9.33 -19.47 -25.39
N TYR A 345 -8.23 -18.73 -25.54
CA TYR A 345 -8.29 -17.29 -25.71
C TYR A 345 -8.98 -16.91 -27.03
N ASP A 346 -8.63 -17.54 -28.16
CA ASP A 346 -9.25 -17.26 -29.46
C ASP A 346 -10.78 -17.47 -29.41
N ILE A 347 -11.24 -18.51 -28.72
CA ILE A 347 -12.68 -18.75 -28.49
C ILE A 347 -13.34 -17.56 -27.78
N VAL A 348 -12.77 -17.06 -26.69
CA VAL A 348 -13.33 -15.93 -25.93
C VAL A 348 -13.35 -14.67 -26.79
N ARG A 349 -12.29 -14.41 -27.57
CA ARG A 349 -12.24 -13.27 -28.49
C ARG A 349 -13.31 -13.35 -29.57
N ILE A 350 -13.57 -14.55 -30.11
CA ILE A 350 -14.65 -14.77 -31.08
C ILE A 350 -16.01 -14.54 -30.41
N GLN A 351 -16.23 -15.06 -29.19
CA GLN A 351 -17.48 -14.79 -28.45
C GLN A 351 -17.71 -13.29 -28.25
N GLN A 352 -16.67 -12.51 -27.92
CA GLN A 352 -16.75 -11.05 -27.77
C GLN A 352 -17.14 -10.36 -29.08
N LYS A 353 -16.46 -10.68 -30.18
CA LYS A 353 -16.76 -10.13 -31.52
C LYS A 353 -18.15 -10.52 -32.04
N HIS A 354 -18.78 -11.53 -31.45
CA HIS A 354 -20.13 -12.01 -31.79
C HIS A 354 -21.23 -11.47 -30.85
N SER A 355 -20.91 -10.56 -29.92
CA SER A 355 -21.94 -9.98 -29.04
C SER A 355 -22.87 -9.04 -29.81
N VAL A 356 -24.17 -9.12 -29.54
CA VAL A 356 -25.16 -8.16 -30.01
C VAL A 356 -25.32 -7.08 -28.95
N ILE A 357 -25.06 -5.82 -29.33
CA ILE A 357 -25.24 -4.66 -28.45
C ILE A 357 -26.70 -4.23 -28.50
N THR A 358 -27.39 -4.35 -27.38
CA THR A 358 -28.81 -4.04 -27.28
C THR A 358 -29.05 -2.53 -27.16
N VAL A 359 -30.26 -2.08 -27.47
CA VAL A 359 -30.68 -0.68 -27.27
C VAL A 359 -30.46 -0.25 -25.82
N PHE A 360 -30.68 -1.15 -24.86
CA PHE A 360 -30.44 -0.83 -23.45
C PHE A 360 -28.95 -0.65 -23.11
N ASN A 361 -28.05 -1.39 -23.77
CA ASN A 361 -26.61 -1.15 -23.62
C ASN A 361 -26.25 0.28 -24.08
N LEU A 362 -26.86 0.77 -25.17
CA LEU A 362 -26.63 2.13 -25.67
C LEU A 362 -27.26 3.20 -24.76
N ILE A 363 -28.45 2.95 -24.22
CA ILE A 363 -29.12 3.83 -23.25
C ILE A 363 -28.28 3.94 -21.98
N THR A 364 -27.79 2.83 -21.43
CA THR A 364 -26.98 2.87 -20.20
C THR A 364 -25.64 3.54 -20.43
N LEU A 365 -25.00 3.35 -21.60
CA LEU A 365 -23.81 4.11 -21.99
C LEU A 365 -24.09 5.62 -22.03
N SER A 366 -25.25 6.02 -22.58
CA SER A 366 -25.72 7.42 -22.57
C SER A 366 -25.90 7.95 -21.16
N ILE A 367 -26.62 7.24 -20.30
CA ILE A 367 -26.88 7.65 -18.92
C ILE A 367 -25.56 7.80 -18.16
N THR A 368 -24.70 6.78 -18.17
CA THR A 368 -23.41 6.79 -17.46
C THR A 368 -22.50 7.91 -17.96
N ASN A 369 -22.40 8.12 -19.27
CA ASN A 369 -21.56 9.19 -19.82
C ASN A 369 -22.04 10.60 -19.44
N ASN A 370 -23.36 10.82 -19.41
CA ASN A 370 -23.91 12.12 -19.02
C ASN A 370 -23.82 12.36 -17.49
N LEU A 371 -23.96 11.31 -16.67
CA LEU A 371 -23.76 11.38 -15.22
C LEU A 371 -22.31 11.75 -14.86
N LEU A 372 -21.34 11.14 -15.54
CA LEU A 372 -19.91 11.49 -15.40
C LEU A 372 -19.60 12.92 -15.85
N SER A 373 -20.37 13.44 -16.81
CA SER A 373 -20.25 14.81 -17.32
C SER A 373 -21.04 15.85 -16.52
N GLN A 374 -21.57 15.50 -15.34
CA GLN A 374 -22.33 16.37 -14.42
C GLN A 374 -23.60 17.02 -15.00
N LYS A 375 -24.21 16.45 -16.04
CA LYS A 375 -25.54 16.91 -16.48
C LYS A 375 -26.61 16.35 -15.56
N HIS A 376 -27.22 17.23 -14.75
CA HIS A 376 -28.20 16.84 -13.73
C HIS A 376 -29.57 16.39 -14.28
N THR A 377 -29.88 16.69 -15.54
CA THR A 377 -31.18 16.33 -16.14
C THR A 377 -30.97 15.63 -17.48
N LEU A 378 -31.49 14.42 -17.60
CA LEU A 378 -31.45 13.62 -18.82
C LEU A 378 -32.81 13.71 -19.51
N LEU A 379 -32.88 14.35 -20.67
CA LEU A 379 -34.10 14.39 -21.47
C LEU A 379 -34.21 13.14 -22.33
N PHE A 380 -35.43 12.61 -22.46
CA PHE A 380 -35.72 11.45 -23.30
C PHE A 380 -35.25 11.65 -24.75
N ASP A 381 -35.44 12.86 -25.30
CA ASP A 381 -35.02 13.19 -26.68
C ASP A 381 -33.50 13.23 -26.83
N ASP A 382 -32.75 13.53 -25.76
CA ASP A 382 -31.29 13.49 -25.78
C ASP A 382 -30.78 12.05 -25.75
N ILE A 383 -31.43 11.16 -25.00
CA ILE A 383 -31.12 9.72 -25.04
C ILE A 383 -31.32 9.16 -26.45
N ILE A 384 -32.39 9.54 -27.16
CA ILE A 384 -32.62 9.11 -28.54
C ILE A 384 -31.47 9.54 -29.46
N LYS A 385 -31.03 10.80 -29.36
CA LYS A 385 -29.89 11.32 -30.14
C LYS A 385 -28.60 10.57 -29.80
N ASP A 386 -28.37 10.32 -28.52
CA ASP A 386 -27.18 9.65 -28.00
C ASP A 386 -27.15 8.19 -28.47
N VAL A 387 -28.26 7.46 -28.39
CA VAL A 387 -28.38 6.08 -28.89
C VAL A 387 -28.08 6.00 -30.39
N LYS A 388 -28.62 6.92 -31.20
CA LYS A 388 -28.32 7.00 -32.64
C LYS A 388 -26.83 7.25 -32.90
N TRP A 389 -26.22 8.13 -32.12
CA TRP A 389 -24.81 8.44 -32.23
C TRP A 389 -23.93 7.25 -31.83
N PHE A 390 -24.17 6.63 -30.67
CA PHE A 390 -23.43 5.45 -30.21
C PHE A 390 -23.57 4.27 -31.16
N LYS A 391 -24.76 4.05 -31.74
CA LYS A 391 -24.96 3.05 -32.79
C LYS A 391 -23.96 3.25 -33.93
N THR A 392 -23.87 4.48 -34.45
CA THR A 392 -22.99 4.83 -35.57
C THR A 392 -21.52 4.59 -35.21
N VAL A 393 -21.10 5.01 -34.01
CA VAL A 393 -19.72 4.83 -33.53
C VAL A 393 -19.37 3.35 -33.36
N LEU A 394 -20.26 2.55 -32.75
CA LEU A 394 -20.02 1.14 -32.47
C LEU A 394 -20.03 0.28 -33.74
N GLU A 395 -20.92 0.56 -34.69
CA GLU A 395 -20.94 -0.12 -35.99
C GLU A 395 -19.68 0.19 -36.81
N ALA A 396 -19.14 1.42 -36.72
CA ALA A 396 -17.89 1.80 -37.37
C ALA A 396 -16.67 1.03 -36.82
N VAL A 397 -16.73 0.51 -35.60
CA VAL A 397 -15.69 -0.36 -35.01
C VAL A 397 -16.07 -1.85 -35.04
N GLY A 398 -17.10 -2.21 -35.81
CA GLY A 398 -17.46 -3.60 -36.11
C GLY A 398 -18.46 -4.26 -35.15
N ALA A 399 -19.10 -3.50 -34.27
CA ALA A 399 -20.17 -4.03 -33.41
C ALA A 399 -21.48 -4.23 -34.19
N VAL A 400 -22.30 -5.19 -33.75
CA VAL A 400 -23.67 -5.39 -34.23
C VAL A 400 -24.63 -4.80 -33.20
N THR A 401 -25.55 -3.93 -33.62
CA THR A 401 -26.56 -3.33 -32.75
C THR A 401 -27.96 -3.81 -33.10
N ASP A 402 -28.88 -3.80 -32.13
CA ASP A 402 -30.28 -4.21 -32.34
C ASP A 402 -31.32 -3.11 -32.58
N VAL A 403 -30.83 -1.90 -32.85
CA VAL A 403 -31.67 -0.74 -33.17
C VAL A 403 -32.29 -0.91 -34.56
N LYS A 404 -33.61 -1.06 -34.62
CA LYS A 404 -34.42 -1.14 -35.84
C LYS A 404 -35.23 0.15 -36.04
N GLN A 405 -36.06 0.50 -35.07
CA GLN A 405 -36.90 1.70 -35.04
C GLN A 405 -36.53 2.55 -33.82
N LEU A 406 -35.58 3.47 -34.01
CA LEU A 406 -34.89 4.19 -32.95
C LEU A 406 -35.79 4.65 -31.77
N THR A 407 -36.85 5.40 -32.03
CA THR A 407 -37.70 5.97 -30.97
C THR A 407 -38.53 4.90 -30.25
N GLU A 408 -39.12 3.96 -30.99
CA GLU A 408 -39.95 2.88 -30.43
C GLU A 408 -39.11 1.89 -29.63
N ASP A 409 -37.91 1.55 -30.13
CA ASP A 409 -36.99 0.66 -29.46
C ASP A 409 -36.50 1.25 -28.14
N VAL A 410 -36.15 2.55 -28.12
CA VAL A 410 -35.75 3.25 -26.88
C VAL A 410 -36.88 3.26 -25.86
N GLN A 411 -38.11 3.58 -26.28
CA GLN A 411 -39.27 3.59 -25.40
C GLN A 411 -39.58 2.19 -24.84
N THR A 412 -39.54 1.16 -25.70
CA THR A 412 -39.78 -0.24 -25.32
C THR A 412 -38.71 -0.73 -24.35
N SER A 413 -37.45 -0.42 -24.62
CA SER A 413 -36.31 -0.78 -23.78
C SER A 413 -36.42 -0.14 -22.39
N LEU A 414 -36.70 1.16 -22.29
CA LEU A 414 -36.90 1.83 -21.00
C LEU A 414 -38.06 1.22 -20.19
N ASN A 415 -39.14 0.80 -20.86
CA ASN A 415 -40.26 0.14 -20.18
C ASN A 415 -39.91 -1.25 -19.64
N ILE A 416 -39.08 -2.03 -20.35
CA ILE A 416 -38.56 -3.33 -19.88
C ILE A 416 -37.72 -3.16 -18.61
N HIS A 417 -36.95 -2.06 -18.53
CA HIS A 417 -36.03 -1.74 -17.44
C HIS A 417 -36.60 -0.72 -16.42
N LYS A 418 -37.93 -0.63 -16.31
CA LYS A 418 -38.62 0.30 -15.39
C LYS A 418 -38.27 0.13 -13.91
N ASN A 419 -37.65 -1.00 -13.54
CA ASN A 419 -37.15 -1.28 -12.20
C ASN A 419 -35.79 -0.62 -11.90
N LEU A 420 -35.15 -0.04 -12.91
CA LEU A 420 -33.85 0.63 -12.84
C LEU A 420 -33.96 2.10 -13.28
N VAL A 421 -34.70 2.35 -14.37
CA VAL A 421 -34.84 3.68 -14.97
C VAL A 421 -36.30 3.96 -15.28
N HIS A 422 -36.80 5.15 -15.01
CA HIS A 422 -38.16 5.54 -15.38
C HIS A 422 -38.19 6.90 -16.09
N VAL A 423 -39.20 7.09 -16.96
CA VAL A 423 -39.43 8.35 -17.67
C VAL A 423 -40.55 9.10 -16.96
N THR A 424 -40.30 10.34 -16.54
CA THR A 424 -41.28 11.19 -15.87
C THR A 424 -42.27 11.79 -16.87
N PRO A 425 -43.41 12.35 -16.41
CA PRO A 425 -44.34 13.08 -17.29
C PRO A 425 -43.70 14.25 -18.05
N ASN A 426 -42.62 14.83 -17.51
CA ASN A 426 -41.87 15.92 -18.14
C ASN A 426 -40.82 15.43 -19.16
N LYS A 427 -40.87 14.14 -19.54
CA LYS A 427 -39.90 13.48 -20.42
C LYS A 427 -38.46 13.52 -19.89
N THR A 428 -38.27 13.58 -18.57
CA THR A 428 -36.96 13.37 -17.94
C THR A 428 -36.76 11.90 -17.63
N VAL A 429 -35.52 11.42 -17.70
CA VAL A 429 -35.16 10.03 -17.42
C VAL A 429 -34.40 9.96 -16.11
N GLU A 430 -34.94 9.22 -15.14
CA GLU A 430 -34.47 9.20 -13.75
C GLU A 430 -34.21 7.78 -13.25
N LEU A 431 -33.16 7.63 -12.44
CA LEU A 431 -32.82 6.37 -11.80
C LEU A 431 -33.80 6.06 -10.66
N VAL A 432 -34.26 4.82 -10.60
CA VAL A 432 -35.13 4.35 -9.52
C VAL A 432 -34.29 4.15 -8.26
N LYS A 433 -34.63 4.87 -7.19
CA LYS A 433 -34.01 4.68 -5.87
C LYS A 433 -34.42 3.33 -5.31
N ASN A 434 -33.48 2.40 -5.20
CA ASN A 434 -33.72 1.10 -4.58
C ASN A 434 -33.39 1.19 -3.08
N SER A 435 -34.39 1.25 -2.22
CA SER A 435 -34.20 1.15 -0.77
C SER A 435 -34.13 -0.32 -0.36
N VAL A 436 -32.94 -0.80 0.03
CA VAL A 436 -32.82 -2.09 0.73
C VAL A 436 -32.83 -1.85 2.22
N VAL A 437 -33.67 -2.62 2.92
CA VAL A 437 -33.66 -2.70 4.38
C VAL A 437 -32.53 -3.65 4.78
N LEU A 438 -31.33 -3.10 5.00
CA LEU A 438 -30.12 -3.84 5.41
C LEU A 438 -30.23 -4.40 6.84
N SER A 439 -31.23 -4.00 7.64
CA SER A 439 -31.39 -4.40 9.05
C SER A 439 -31.66 -5.90 9.27
N THR A 440 -31.74 -6.70 8.20
CA THR A 440 -31.94 -8.16 8.25
C THR A 440 -30.68 -8.96 7.86
N LEU A 441 -29.57 -8.29 7.50
CA LEU A 441 -28.36 -8.96 7.05
C LEU A 441 -27.43 -9.32 8.22
N ASP A 442 -27.01 -10.57 8.24
CA ASP A 442 -25.97 -11.05 9.15
C ASP A 442 -24.60 -10.56 8.67
N VAL A 443 -24.11 -9.49 9.30
CA VAL A 443 -22.83 -8.82 8.97
C VAL A 443 -21.65 -9.80 9.00
N THR A 444 -21.71 -10.87 9.80
CA THR A 444 -20.64 -11.87 9.89
C THR A 444 -20.48 -12.71 8.61
N LYS A 445 -21.50 -12.74 7.75
CA LYS A 445 -21.51 -13.51 6.50
C LYS A 445 -21.15 -12.68 5.27
N LEU A 446 -20.89 -11.39 5.42
CA LEU A 446 -20.51 -10.52 4.30
C LEU A 446 -19.14 -10.93 3.75
N LYS A 447 -19.04 -10.93 2.42
CA LYS A 447 -17.77 -11.20 1.71
C LYS A 447 -16.88 -9.96 1.62
N GLY A 448 -17.49 -8.77 1.68
CA GLY A 448 -16.85 -7.44 1.62
C GLY A 448 -17.00 -6.63 2.91
N HIS A 449 -16.65 -5.34 2.83
CA HIS A 449 -16.95 -4.33 3.84
C HIS A 449 -18.46 -4.12 4.01
N ALA A 450 -18.88 -3.79 5.22
CA ALA A 450 -20.29 -3.50 5.52
C ALA A 450 -20.63 -2.06 5.12
N LEU A 451 -20.94 -1.87 3.84
CA LEU A 451 -21.34 -0.56 3.27
C LEU A 451 -22.55 0.03 4.00
N SER A 452 -22.55 1.36 4.17
CA SER A 452 -23.64 2.08 4.81
C SER A 452 -24.95 1.97 4.01
N GLN A 453 -26.10 2.12 4.68
CA GLN A 453 -27.40 2.11 4.00
C GLN A 453 -27.54 3.23 2.98
N GLN A 454 -26.97 4.40 3.26
CA GLN A 454 -26.95 5.53 2.35
C GLN A 454 -26.12 5.20 1.10
N THR A 455 -24.91 4.65 1.29
CA THR A 455 -24.05 4.19 0.20
C THR A 455 -24.77 3.13 -0.63
N MET A 456 -25.33 2.09 -0.02
CA MET A 456 -26.02 1.01 -0.73
C MET A 456 -27.20 1.52 -1.59
N THR A 457 -28.00 2.45 -1.05
CA THR A 457 -29.14 3.03 -1.77
C THR A 457 -28.68 3.79 -3.03
N PHE A 458 -27.55 4.50 -2.92
CA PHE A 458 -26.96 5.25 -4.01
C PHE A 458 -26.25 4.35 -5.02
N VAL A 459 -25.44 3.38 -4.59
CA VAL A 459 -24.50 2.62 -5.43
C VAL A 459 -25.18 1.54 -6.27
N VAL A 460 -26.23 0.88 -5.76
CA VAL A 460 -26.89 -0.25 -6.43
C VAL A 460 -27.35 0.08 -7.87
N PRO A 461 -28.07 1.20 -8.14
CA PRO A 461 -28.43 1.58 -9.49
C PRO A 461 -27.23 1.76 -10.44
N TYR A 462 -26.10 2.30 -9.96
CA TYR A 462 -24.91 2.51 -10.80
C TYR A 462 -24.22 1.20 -11.17
N ILE A 463 -24.11 0.26 -10.22
CA ILE A 463 -23.59 -1.07 -10.53
C ILE A 463 -24.48 -1.79 -11.54
N MET A 464 -25.81 -1.67 -11.40
CA MET A 464 -26.76 -2.23 -12.36
C MET A 464 -26.59 -1.61 -13.75
N LEU A 465 -26.47 -0.29 -13.87
CA LEU A 465 -26.17 0.37 -15.15
C LEU A 465 -24.86 -0.15 -15.75
N GLN A 466 -23.81 -0.27 -14.94
CA GLN A 466 -22.50 -0.70 -15.42
C GLN A 466 -22.48 -2.14 -15.94
N ILE A 467 -23.31 -3.04 -15.40
CA ILE A 467 -23.51 -4.39 -15.96
C ILE A 467 -23.93 -4.32 -17.44
N TYR A 468 -24.74 -3.34 -17.83
CA TYR A 468 -25.18 -3.15 -19.21
C TYR A 468 -24.20 -2.32 -20.07
N VAL A 469 -23.30 -1.55 -19.47
CA VAL A 469 -22.20 -0.89 -20.19
C VAL A 469 -21.08 -1.88 -20.53
N ASN A 470 -20.82 -2.84 -19.65
CA ASN A 470 -19.69 -3.77 -19.74
C ASN A 470 -19.59 -4.57 -21.07
N PRO A 471 -20.67 -5.08 -21.67
CA PRO A 471 -20.61 -5.73 -22.98
C PRO A 471 -20.08 -4.83 -24.11
N VAL A 472 -20.35 -3.52 -24.03
CA VAL A 472 -19.90 -2.53 -25.01
C VAL A 472 -18.39 -2.30 -24.94
N LEU A 473 -17.80 -2.49 -23.75
CA LEU A 473 -16.37 -2.27 -23.52
C LEU A 473 -15.48 -3.15 -24.40
N ASN A 474 -15.98 -4.31 -24.85
CA ASN A 474 -15.25 -5.19 -25.77
C ASN A 474 -14.79 -4.46 -27.06
N TYR A 475 -15.53 -3.43 -27.49
CA TYR A 475 -15.22 -2.66 -28.69
C TYR A 475 -14.49 -1.34 -28.38
N LEU A 476 -14.69 -0.78 -27.19
CA LEU A 476 -14.23 0.56 -26.85
C LEU A 476 -12.95 0.59 -26.01
N ILE A 477 -12.61 -0.48 -25.27
CA ILE A 477 -11.54 -0.42 -24.27
C ILE A 477 -10.15 -0.20 -24.87
N ASN A 478 -9.83 -0.87 -25.98
CA ASN A 478 -8.52 -0.72 -26.63
C ASN A 478 -8.35 0.68 -27.26
N PRO A 479 -9.33 1.21 -28.02
CA PRO A 479 -9.32 2.62 -28.43
C PRO A 479 -9.28 3.59 -27.24
N ALA A 480 -9.99 3.29 -26.14
CA ALA A 480 -10.03 4.14 -24.96
C ALA A 480 -8.67 4.31 -24.29
N MET A 481 -7.87 3.24 -24.21
CA MET A 481 -6.50 3.30 -23.69
C MET A 481 -5.64 4.24 -24.52
N LEU A 482 -5.67 4.12 -25.85
CA LEU A 482 -4.88 5.00 -26.74
C LEU A 482 -5.27 6.47 -26.62
N VAL A 483 -6.58 6.76 -26.63
CA VAL A 483 -7.08 8.14 -26.48
C VAL A 483 -6.71 8.72 -25.12
N THR A 484 -6.80 7.94 -24.04
CA THR A 484 -6.44 8.39 -22.69
C THR A 484 -4.94 8.72 -22.59
N ILE A 485 -4.08 7.92 -23.23
CA ILE A 485 -2.63 8.19 -23.31
C ILE A 485 -2.36 9.48 -24.08
N LEU A 486 -2.91 9.61 -25.30
CA LEU A 486 -2.67 10.78 -26.16
C LEU A 486 -3.26 12.07 -25.60
N LYS A 487 -4.39 12.01 -24.87
CA LYS A 487 -4.97 13.19 -24.20
C LYS A 487 -4.02 13.80 -23.18
N HIS A 488 -3.14 12.99 -22.58
CA HIS A 488 -2.15 13.46 -21.62
C HIS A 488 -0.84 13.90 -22.28
N HIS A 489 -0.32 13.11 -23.22
CA HIS A 489 1.01 13.35 -23.82
C HIS A 489 1.00 14.26 -25.06
N GLN A 490 -0.17 14.65 -25.57
CA GLN A 490 -0.43 15.44 -26.79
C GLN A 490 0.01 14.75 -28.09
N GLU A 491 1.28 14.38 -28.22
CA GLU A 491 1.88 13.74 -29.40
C GLU A 491 2.94 12.72 -28.98
N LEU A 492 2.89 11.51 -29.55
CA LEU A 492 3.84 10.43 -29.25
C LEU A 492 4.24 9.68 -30.52
N ASN A 493 5.48 9.20 -30.58
CA ASN A 493 5.87 8.24 -31.61
C ASN A 493 5.20 6.86 -31.37
N ARG A 494 5.21 6.01 -32.39
CA ARG A 494 4.58 4.69 -32.35
C ARG A 494 5.07 3.81 -31.20
N ASP A 495 6.39 3.69 -31.04
CA ASP A 495 6.99 2.79 -30.04
C ASP A 495 6.67 3.22 -28.61
N ILE A 496 6.72 4.52 -28.30
CA ILE A 496 6.37 5.02 -26.97
C ILE A 496 4.88 4.84 -26.72
N LEU A 497 4.01 5.17 -27.69
CA LEU A 497 2.57 4.95 -27.57
C LEU A 497 2.23 3.47 -27.34
N PHE A 498 2.88 2.56 -28.08
CA PHE A 498 2.73 1.12 -27.91
C PHE A 498 3.19 0.65 -26.52
N ASN A 499 4.29 1.19 -25.98
CA ASN A 499 4.77 0.86 -24.64
C ASN A 499 3.79 1.32 -23.53
N HIS A 500 3.24 2.54 -23.63
CA HIS A 500 2.22 3.01 -22.70
C HIS A 500 0.93 2.18 -22.81
N TYR A 501 0.53 1.83 -24.03
CA TYR A 501 -0.62 0.96 -24.29
C TYR A 501 -0.42 -0.44 -23.69
N GLY A 502 0.76 -1.05 -23.89
CA GLY A 502 1.14 -2.33 -23.31
C GLY A 502 1.14 -2.31 -21.78
N PHE A 503 1.59 -1.21 -21.17
CA PHE A 503 1.50 -1.02 -19.72
C PHE A 503 0.04 -1.06 -19.21
N LEU A 504 -0.87 -0.29 -19.82
CA LEU A 504 -2.27 -0.29 -19.41
C LEU A 504 -2.95 -1.64 -19.67
N ARG A 505 -2.62 -2.32 -20.77
CA ARG A 505 -3.13 -3.68 -21.04
C ARG A 505 -2.68 -4.68 -19.99
N ASN A 506 -1.39 -4.69 -19.63
CA ASN A 506 -0.87 -5.58 -18.61
C ASN A 506 -1.52 -5.28 -17.25
N LEU A 507 -1.64 -3.99 -16.89
CA LEU A 507 -2.31 -3.56 -15.66
C LEU A 507 -3.78 -4.00 -15.62
N PHE A 508 -4.52 -3.92 -16.73
CA PHE A 508 -5.92 -4.33 -16.76
C PHE A 508 -6.16 -5.77 -17.24
N SER A 509 -5.13 -6.61 -17.23
CA SER A 509 -5.19 -7.99 -17.73
C SER A 509 -6.15 -8.90 -16.95
N TYR A 510 -6.46 -8.60 -15.69
CA TYR A 510 -7.53 -9.31 -14.96
C TYR A 510 -8.91 -8.69 -15.17
N GLU A 511 -8.96 -7.43 -15.61
CA GLU A 511 -10.20 -6.69 -15.83
C GLU A 511 -10.80 -7.00 -17.21
N PHE A 512 -9.93 -7.16 -18.21
CA PHE A 512 -10.25 -7.48 -19.60
C PHE A 512 -9.39 -8.64 -20.10
N VAL A 513 -9.92 -9.45 -21.01
CA VAL A 513 -9.18 -10.58 -21.59
C VAL A 513 -8.16 -10.06 -22.61
N THR A 514 -6.96 -9.71 -22.12
CA THR A 514 -5.81 -9.28 -22.93
C THR A 514 -4.79 -10.40 -23.04
N VAL A 515 -4.23 -10.60 -24.23
CA VAL A 515 -3.19 -11.62 -24.48
C VAL A 515 -2.06 -10.99 -25.28
N GLU A 516 -0.82 -11.12 -24.80
CA GLU A 516 0.37 -10.48 -25.37
C GLU A 516 0.51 -10.69 -26.88
N ARG A 517 0.22 -11.89 -27.37
CA ARG A 517 0.29 -12.24 -28.81
C ARG A 517 -0.61 -11.38 -29.71
N TRP A 518 -1.62 -10.71 -29.16
CA TRP A 518 -2.53 -9.84 -29.90
C TRP A 518 -2.27 -8.36 -29.65
N ASP A 519 -1.35 -7.97 -28.77
CA ASP A 519 -1.18 -6.58 -28.37
C ASP A 519 -0.91 -5.68 -29.58
N TYR A 520 -0.02 -6.12 -30.47
CA TYR A 520 0.25 -5.41 -31.72
C TYR A 520 -0.97 -5.37 -32.66
N LEU A 521 -1.69 -6.49 -32.82
CA LEU A 521 -2.87 -6.54 -33.67
C LEU A 521 -4.00 -5.63 -33.16
N ASP A 522 -4.26 -5.63 -31.85
CA ASP A 522 -5.27 -4.80 -31.23
C ASP A 522 -4.87 -3.32 -31.25
N PHE A 523 -3.58 -3.01 -31.12
CA PHE A 523 -3.04 -1.67 -31.30
C PHE A 523 -3.29 -1.15 -32.73
N GLU A 524 -2.92 -1.93 -33.74
CA GLU A 524 -3.14 -1.58 -35.15
C GLU A 524 -4.63 -1.50 -35.54
N GLU A 525 -5.47 -2.36 -34.97
CA GLU A 525 -6.93 -2.31 -35.16
C GLU A 525 -7.51 -1.04 -34.54
N SER A 526 -7.09 -0.69 -33.32
CA SER A 526 -7.59 0.47 -32.58
C SER A 526 -7.12 1.79 -33.20
N THR A 527 -5.86 1.89 -33.62
CA THR A 527 -5.34 3.08 -34.30
C THR A 527 -6.09 3.35 -35.61
N ARG A 528 -6.33 2.31 -36.43
CA ARG A 528 -7.13 2.43 -37.66
C ARG A 528 -8.57 2.87 -37.39
N HIS A 529 -9.21 2.30 -36.37
CA HIS A 529 -10.56 2.70 -35.97
C HIS A 529 -10.61 4.16 -35.53
N LEU A 530 -9.67 4.60 -34.70
CA LEU A 530 -9.59 5.98 -34.22
C LEU A 530 -9.32 6.98 -35.35
N SER A 531 -8.50 6.63 -36.33
CA SER A 531 -8.30 7.44 -37.53
C SER A 531 -9.54 7.52 -38.42
N HIS A 532 -10.25 6.40 -38.61
CA HIS A 532 -11.52 6.39 -39.35
C HIS A 532 -12.60 7.25 -38.67
N LEU A 533 -12.63 7.25 -37.34
CA LEU A 533 -13.54 8.07 -36.52
C LEU A 533 -13.07 9.54 -36.37
N LYS A 534 -11.97 9.92 -37.02
CA LYS A 534 -11.35 11.25 -36.95
C LYS A 534 -11.04 11.70 -35.51
N VAL A 535 -10.65 10.77 -34.65
CA VAL A 535 -10.21 11.04 -33.27
C VAL A 535 -8.69 11.17 -33.21
N MET A 536 -7.97 10.43 -34.06
CA MET A 536 -6.52 10.33 -33.99
C MET A 536 -5.87 10.52 -35.37
N GLY A 537 -4.89 11.41 -35.44
CA GLY A 537 -4.06 11.67 -36.60
C GLY A 537 -2.69 11.00 -36.47
N CYS A 538 -2.01 10.83 -37.61
CA CYS A 538 -0.62 10.38 -37.65
C CYS A 538 0.13 11.17 -38.73
N VAL A 539 1.27 11.76 -38.37
CA VAL A 539 2.20 12.47 -39.27
C VAL A 539 3.62 12.03 -38.91
N ASP A 540 4.41 11.58 -39.89
CA ASP A 540 5.79 11.11 -39.69
C ASP A 540 5.96 10.10 -38.52
N ASP A 541 5.06 9.11 -38.43
CA ASP A 541 5.02 8.09 -37.36
C ASP A 541 4.76 8.64 -35.94
N ARG A 542 4.27 9.89 -35.85
CA ARG A 542 3.82 10.53 -34.62
C ARG A 542 2.30 10.64 -34.58
N TYR A 543 1.72 10.12 -33.52
CA TYR A 543 0.28 10.02 -33.28
C TYR A 543 -0.18 11.11 -32.33
N TYR A 544 -1.32 11.72 -32.62
CA TYR A 544 -1.91 12.82 -31.83
C TYR A 544 -3.44 12.80 -31.90
N LEU A 545 -4.11 13.48 -30.96
CA LEU A 545 -5.58 13.66 -31.01
C LEU A 545 -5.98 14.78 -31.97
N ILE A 546 -6.99 14.51 -32.79
CA ILE A 546 -7.59 15.49 -33.69
C ILE A 546 -8.72 16.19 -32.91
N ASN A 547 -8.54 17.45 -32.55
CA ASN A 547 -9.49 18.28 -31.75
C ASN A 547 -10.87 18.52 -32.41
N GLU A 548 -11.27 17.74 -33.42
CA GLU A 548 -12.56 17.80 -34.10
C GLU A 548 -13.65 16.96 -33.40
N ASN A 549 -13.29 15.96 -32.58
CA ASN A 549 -14.25 15.02 -31.99
C ASN A 549 -14.18 14.91 -30.45
N ASN A 550 -14.17 16.07 -29.79
CA ASN A 550 -14.10 16.21 -28.32
C ASN A 550 -15.12 15.35 -27.55
N ARG A 551 -16.30 15.10 -28.15
CA ARG A 551 -17.34 14.26 -27.53
C ARG A 551 -16.92 12.80 -27.40
N LEU A 552 -16.30 12.24 -28.45
CA LEU A 552 -15.87 10.85 -28.47
C LEU A 552 -14.60 10.65 -27.63
N GLU A 553 -13.70 11.64 -27.64
CA GLU A 553 -12.55 11.66 -26.74
C GLU A 553 -12.96 11.61 -25.27
N GLN A 554 -13.95 12.43 -24.88
CA GLN A 554 -14.45 12.45 -23.51
C GLN A 554 -15.09 11.12 -23.11
N LEU A 555 -15.87 10.49 -24.02
CA LEU A 555 -16.44 9.16 -23.79
C LEU A 555 -15.36 8.13 -23.46
N PHE A 556 -14.30 8.09 -24.27
CA PHE A 556 -13.21 7.15 -24.10
C PHE A 556 -12.48 7.32 -22.77
N CYS A 557 -12.21 8.55 -22.36
CA CYS A 557 -11.62 8.83 -21.03
C CYS A 557 -12.57 8.43 -19.89
N ASN A 558 -13.86 8.77 -20.00
CA ASN A 558 -14.88 8.45 -18.99
C ASN A 558 -15.02 6.94 -18.76
N ILE A 559 -14.97 6.14 -19.83
CA ILE A 559 -15.06 4.68 -19.76
C ILE A 559 -13.89 4.09 -18.95
N LEU A 560 -12.69 4.61 -19.16
CA LEU A 560 -11.47 4.06 -18.56
C LEU A 560 -11.23 4.59 -17.14
N GLU A 561 -11.73 5.80 -16.84
CA GLU A 561 -11.53 6.50 -15.57
C GLU A 561 -11.84 5.65 -14.35
N GLN A 562 -12.99 4.95 -14.33
CA GLN A 562 -13.39 4.13 -13.17
C GLN A 562 -12.38 3.00 -12.85
N PHE A 563 -11.74 2.42 -13.87
CA PHE A 563 -10.77 1.34 -13.69
C PHE A 563 -9.42 1.91 -13.24
N ILE A 564 -8.94 2.97 -13.91
CA ILE A 564 -7.70 3.66 -13.52
C ILE A 564 -7.82 4.17 -12.08
N PHE A 565 -8.93 4.82 -11.73
CA PHE A 565 -9.18 5.33 -10.39
C PHE A 565 -9.14 4.22 -9.33
N THR A 566 -9.82 3.09 -9.58
CA THR A 566 -9.82 1.94 -8.66
C THR A 566 -8.40 1.44 -8.42
N TYR A 567 -7.63 1.22 -9.48
CA TYR A 567 -6.27 0.68 -9.39
C TYR A 567 -5.32 1.68 -8.72
N TYR A 568 -5.44 2.96 -9.06
CA TYR A 568 -4.67 4.03 -8.44
C TYR A 568 -4.91 4.11 -6.93
N VAL A 569 -6.18 4.12 -6.50
CA VAL A 569 -6.54 4.19 -5.07
C VAL A 569 -6.08 2.95 -4.31
N VAL A 570 -6.25 1.75 -4.88
CA VAL A 570 -5.77 0.50 -4.24
C VAL A 570 -4.25 0.50 -4.11
N CYS A 571 -3.50 0.91 -5.15
CA CYS A 571 -2.05 1.01 -5.05
C CYS A 571 -1.62 1.98 -3.94
N ARG A 572 -2.30 3.13 -3.83
CA ARG A 572 -2.03 4.15 -2.81
C ARG A 572 -2.29 3.62 -1.40
N MET A 573 -3.43 2.97 -1.20
CA MET A 573 -3.75 2.30 0.07
C MET A 573 -2.67 1.28 0.44
N LEU A 574 -2.24 0.45 -0.51
CA LEU A 574 -1.22 -0.58 -0.26
C LEU A 574 0.15 0.02 0.08
N ILE A 575 0.53 1.17 -0.48
CA ILE A 575 1.77 1.86 -0.11
C ILE A 575 1.77 2.30 1.35
N VAL A 576 0.65 2.86 1.83
CA VAL A 576 0.54 3.36 3.22
C VAL A 576 0.79 2.23 4.22
N ASP A 577 0.36 1.02 3.88
CA ASP A 577 0.42 -0.14 4.78
C ASP A 577 1.41 -1.24 4.35
N ALA A 578 2.39 -0.91 3.51
CA ALA A 578 3.19 -1.92 2.82
C ALA A 578 4.14 -2.75 3.71
N ASN A 579 4.32 -2.36 4.98
CA ASN A 579 5.14 -3.12 5.93
C ASN A 579 4.38 -4.31 6.55
N ASN A 580 3.07 -4.41 6.34
CA ASN A 580 2.22 -5.46 6.88
C ASN A 580 1.83 -6.46 5.79
N ALA A 581 1.56 -7.70 6.22
CA ALA A 581 1.10 -8.76 5.35
C ALA A 581 -0.33 -9.16 5.74
N TYR A 582 -1.22 -9.23 4.74
CA TYR A 582 -2.65 -9.46 4.97
C TYR A 582 -3.19 -10.59 4.11
N LYS A 583 -4.24 -11.26 4.59
CA LYS A 583 -5.04 -12.12 3.70
C LYS A 583 -5.69 -11.25 2.63
N GLU A 584 -5.81 -11.78 1.41
CA GLU A 584 -6.40 -11.06 0.27
C GLU A 584 -7.79 -10.48 0.58
N ARG A 585 -8.63 -11.24 1.29
CA ARG A 585 -9.95 -10.79 1.74
C ARG A 585 -9.91 -9.56 2.65
N ILE A 586 -8.89 -9.43 3.50
CA ILE A 586 -8.73 -8.26 4.38
C ILE A 586 -8.38 -7.03 3.54
N LEU A 587 -7.49 -7.16 2.55
CA LEU A 587 -7.13 -6.07 1.64
C LEU A 587 -8.33 -5.58 0.83
N ILE A 588 -9.16 -6.50 0.34
CA ILE A 588 -10.40 -6.16 -0.37
C ILE A 588 -11.34 -5.36 0.54
N ASN A 589 -11.54 -5.80 1.79
CA ASN A 589 -12.37 -5.09 2.75
C ASN A 589 -11.84 -3.69 3.06
N MET A 590 -10.52 -3.54 3.24
CA MET A 590 -9.87 -2.26 3.49
C MET A 590 -10.04 -1.32 2.29
N ALA A 591 -9.81 -1.82 1.08
CA ALA A 591 -9.96 -1.04 -0.14
C ALA A 591 -11.40 -0.58 -0.34
N GLN A 592 -12.38 -1.47 -0.13
CA GLN A 592 -13.79 -1.13 -0.26
C GLN A 592 -14.23 -0.09 0.78
N ALA A 593 -13.76 -0.20 2.03
CA ALA A 593 -14.04 0.78 3.08
C ALA A 593 -13.44 2.16 2.77
N TYR A 594 -12.20 2.19 2.30
CA TYR A 594 -11.52 3.44 1.95
C TYR A 594 -12.18 4.13 0.74
N LEU A 595 -12.58 3.37 -0.28
CA LEU A 595 -13.33 3.89 -1.42
C LEU A 595 -14.72 4.41 -1.03
N GLU A 596 -15.40 3.77 -0.08
CA GLU A 596 -16.68 4.28 0.43
C GLU A 596 -16.50 5.64 1.13
N GLN A 597 -15.45 5.79 1.93
CA GLN A 597 -15.12 7.07 2.56
C GLN A 597 -14.82 8.14 1.52
N LEU A 598 -14.06 7.83 0.47
CA LEU A 598 -13.77 8.77 -0.62
C LEU A 598 -15.06 9.19 -1.35
N ILE A 599 -15.94 8.24 -1.67
CA ILE A 599 -17.23 8.55 -2.32
C ILE A 599 -18.08 9.47 -1.45
N ASN A 600 -18.13 9.24 -0.13
CA ASN A 600 -18.97 10.01 0.78
C ASN A 600 -18.40 11.41 1.10
N ASN A 601 -17.09 11.59 1.00
CA ASN A 601 -16.40 12.84 1.39
C ASN A 601 -15.94 13.69 0.20
N SER A 602 -16.04 13.20 -1.05
CA SER A 602 -15.59 13.95 -2.22
C SER A 602 -16.68 14.89 -2.74
N GLU A 603 -16.29 16.14 -3.04
CA GLU A 603 -17.12 17.06 -3.83
C GLU A 603 -17.21 16.62 -5.31
N ARG A 604 -16.28 15.77 -5.77
CA ARG A 604 -16.26 15.22 -7.12
C ARG A 604 -17.06 13.91 -7.17
N PHE A 605 -17.83 13.74 -8.24
CA PHE A 605 -18.48 12.46 -8.53
C PHE A 605 -17.41 11.38 -8.81
N ILE A 606 -17.34 10.38 -7.93
CA ILE A 606 -16.53 9.16 -8.12
C ILE A 606 -17.48 8.05 -8.56
N HIS A 607 -17.17 7.40 -9.67
CA HIS A 607 -18.03 6.35 -10.20
C HIS A 607 -18.12 5.16 -9.22
N PRO A 608 -19.31 4.78 -8.74
CA PRO A 608 -19.45 3.76 -7.69
C PRO A 608 -18.96 2.36 -8.01
N TYR A 609 -18.66 2.08 -9.29
CA TYR A 609 -18.13 0.79 -9.72
C TYR A 609 -16.80 0.42 -9.04
N CYS A 610 -16.04 1.39 -8.51
CA CYS A 610 -14.83 1.10 -7.75
C CYS A 610 -15.08 0.27 -6.47
N LEU A 611 -16.30 0.27 -5.92
CA LEU A 611 -16.68 -0.55 -4.76
C LEU A 611 -16.95 -2.02 -5.11
N ASN A 612 -16.90 -2.40 -6.39
CA ASN A 612 -17.13 -3.75 -6.86
C ASN A 612 -16.01 -4.71 -6.39
N LEU A 613 -16.39 -5.74 -5.63
CA LEU A 613 -15.46 -6.77 -5.16
C LEU A 613 -14.70 -7.50 -6.28
N ASP A 614 -15.32 -7.74 -7.43
CA ASP A 614 -14.64 -8.37 -8.57
C ASP A 614 -13.55 -7.43 -9.12
N SER A 615 -13.81 -6.13 -9.23
CA SER A 615 -12.83 -5.14 -9.69
C SER A 615 -11.66 -5.01 -8.72
N LEU A 616 -11.92 -5.04 -7.40
CA LEU A 616 -10.88 -5.03 -6.37
C LEU A 616 -10.05 -6.32 -6.39
N THR A 617 -10.70 -7.47 -6.55
CA THR A 617 -10.01 -8.77 -6.67
C THR A 617 -9.13 -8.81 -7.92
N ASN A 618 -9.64 -8.34 -9.06
CA ASN A 618 -8.88 -8.23 -10.31
C ASN A 618 -7.68 -7.30 -10.15
N CYS A 619 -7.84 -6.16 -9.48
CA CYS A 619 -6.74 -5.25 -9.17
C CYS A 619 -5.63 -5.95 -8.38
N LEU A 620 -5.95 -6.66 -7.30
CA LEU A 620 -4.94 -7.39 -6.52
C LEU A 620 -4.29 -8.52 -7.33
N GLY A 621 -5.05 -9.21 -8.19
CA GLY A 621 -4.55 -10.22 -9.11
C GLY A 621 -3.52 -9.65 -10.09
N SER A 622 -3.85 -8.53 -10.72
CA SER A 622 -2.95 -7.81 -11.65
C SER A 622 -1.68 -7.32 -10.95
N LEU A 623 -1.82 -6.69 -9.77
CA LEU A 623 -0.67 -6.24 -8.99
C LEU A 623 0.23 -7.41 -8.55
N THR A 624 -0.32 -8.61 -8.40
CA THR A 624 0.49 -9.81 -8.14
C THR A 624 1.34 -10.19 -9.35
N ILE A 625 0.77 -10.20 -10.57
CA ILE A 625 1.54 -10.48 -11.80
C ILE A 625 2.60 -9.41 -12.05
N MET A 626 2.27 -8.15 -11.79
CA MET A 626 3.22 -7.05 -11.92
C MET A 626 4.29 -7.01 -10.82
N SER A 627 4.33 -7.99 -9.92
CA SER A 627 5.27 -8.05 -8.78
C SER A 627 5.15 -6.89 -7.79
N ALA A 628 4.03 -6.17 -7.82
CA ALA A 628 3.65 -5.15 -6.83
C ALA A 628 3.11 -5.78 -5.54
N ILE A 629 2.62 -7.02 -5.59
CA ILE A 629 2.22 -7.82 -4.44
C ILE A 629 2.91 -9.17 -4.50
N THR A 630 3.53 -9.58 -3.39
CA THR A 630 4.08 -10.93 -3.21
C THR A 630 3.13 -11.76 -2.36
N LYS A 631 2.82 -12.98 -2.79
CA LYS A 631 1.99 -13.93 -2.02
C LYS A 631 2.89 -14.98 -1.34
N THR A 632 2.83 -15.07 -0.01
CA THR A 632 3.59 -16.03 0.80
C THR A 632 2.65 -16.91 1.62
N LYS A 633 2.95 -18.21 1.71
CA LYS A 633 2.14 -19.16 2.50
C LYS A 633 2.68 -19.24 3.93
N VAL A 634 1.85 -18.95 4.93
CA VAL A 634 2.17 -18.99 6.36
C VAL A 634 1.05 -19.72 7.09
N ASN A 635 1.33 -20.82 7.80
CA ASN A 635 0.35 -21.59 8.57
C ASN A 635 -0.94 -21.91 7.78
N GLU A 636 -0.79 -22.45 6.57
CA GLU A 636 -1.87 -22.76 5.60
C GLU A 636 -2.59 -21.56 4.95
N ASP A 637 -2.43 -20.36 5.49
CA ASP A 637 -2.97 -19.13 4.91
C ASP A 637 -2.02 -18.50 3.87
N MET A 638 -2.59 -17.93 2.82
CA MET A 638 -1.84 -17.13 1.84
C MET A 638 -1.90 -15.65 2.22
N LEU A 639 -0.75 -15.05 2.54
CA LEU A 639 -0.61 -13.64 2.88
C LEU A 639 -0.05 -12.86 1.70
N CYS A 640 -0.56 -11.64 1.52
CA CYS A 640 -0.15 -10.69 0.49
C CYS A 640 0.68 -9.59 1.14
N GLN A 641 1.88 -9.34 0.62
CA GLN A 641 2.77 -8.27 1.05
C GLN A 641 3.06 -7.34 -0.12
N ALA A 642 2.94 -6.03 0.10
CA ALA A 642 3.14 -5.01 -0.92
C ALA A 642 4.63 -4.71 -1.17
N ASN A 643 5.00 -4.58 -2.44
CA ASN A 643 6.31 -4.11 -2.88
C ASN A 643 6.23 -2.60 -3.18
N GLN A 644 6.71 -1.79 -2.23
CA GLN A 644 6.63 -0.32 -2.33
C GLN A 644 7.24 0.22 -3.62
N LYS A 645 8.42 -0.25 -4.02
CA LYS A 645 9.15 0.28 -5.20
C LYS A 645 8.33 0.12 -6.48
N VAL A 646 7.74 -1.06 -6.67
CA VAL A 646 6.93 -1.35 -7.86
C VAL A 646 5.60 -0.58 -7.81
N LEU A 647 4.95 -0.53 -6.64
CA LEU A 647 3.73 0.25 -6.45
C LEU A 647 3.93 1.75 -6.75
N PHE A 648 5.05 2.34 -6.33
CA PHE A 648 5.38 3.73 -6.64
C PHE A 648 5.49 3.95 -8.14
N SER A 649 6.16 3.06 -8.87
CA SER A 649 6.27 3.16 -10.33
C SER A 649 4.91 3.03 -11.04
N ILE A 650 4.03 2.16 -10.55
CA ILE A 650 2.66 2.04 -11.09
C ILE A 650 1.87 3.32 -10.82
N ILE A 651 1.94 3.87 -9.60
CA ILE A 651 1.25 5.12 -9.24
C ILE A 651 1.73 6.28 -10.11
N GLU A 652 3.04 6.45 -10.27
CA GLU A 652 3.62 7.52 -11.08
C GLU A 652 3.15 7.46 -12.54
N LYS A 653 2.99 6.24 -13.08
CA LYS A 653 2.45 6.03 -14.43
C LYS A 653 0.94 6.24 -14.54
N LEU A 654 0.19 6.10 -13.45
CA LEU A 654 -1.27 6.24 -13.44
C LEU A 654 -1.74 7.64 -13.05
N GLU A 655 -1.00 8.32 -12.18
CA GLU A 655 -1.31 9.65 -11.65
C GLU A 655 -1.70 10.66 -12.74
N PRO A 656 -1.06 10.70 -13.93
CA PRO A 656 -1.45 11.61 -14.99
C PRO A 656 -2.86 11.38 -15.57
N TYR A 657 -3.37 10.16 -15.49
CA TYR A 657 -4.67 9.78 -16.03
C TYR A 657 -5.80 9.94 -15.03
N VAL A 658 -5.49 10.17 -13.76
CA VAL A 658 -6.50 10.37 -12.72
C VAL A 658 -6.67 11.86 -12.51
N ASN A 659 -7.81 12.41 -12.90
CA ASN A 659 -8.19 13.79 -12.56
C ASN A 659 -8.63 13.91 -11.08
N PHE A 660 -7.94 13.18 -10.21
CA PHE A 660 -8.10 13.21 -8.77
C PHE A 660 -6.84 13.89 -8.25
N LYS A 661 -6.96 15.20 -7.99
CA LYS A 661 -5.97 15.86 -7.13
C LYS A 661 -6.14 15.21 -5.77
N PRO A 662 -5.14 14.48 -5.25
CA PRO A 662 -5.19 14.02 -3.87
C PRO A 662 -5.48 15.23 -3.01
N SER A 663 -6.16 15.05 -1.88
CA SER A 663 -6.05 16.08 -0.85
C SER A 663 -4.56 16.39 -0.69
N HIS A 664 -4.22 17.68 -0.61
CA HIS A 664 -2.83 18.18 -0.54
C HIS A 664 -1.99 17.46 0.55
N GLU A 665 -2.65 16.74 1.45
CA GLU A 665 -2.14 15.92 2.55
C GLU A 665 -1.51 14.59 2.14
N GLU A 666 -2.02 13.86 1.14
CA GLU A 666 -1.54 12.48 0.87
C GLU A 666 -0.24 12.43 0.06
N LEU A 667 -0.05 13.34 -0.90
CA LEU A 667 1.24 13.57 -1.59
C LEU A 667 2.30 14.09 -0.62
N ARG A 668 1.89 14.96 0.33
CA ARG A 668 2.73 15.41 1.43
C ARG A 668 3.15 14.23 2.29
N PHE A 669 2.26 13.31 2.63
CA PHE A 669 2.54 12.21 3.55
C PHE A 669 3.62 11.23 3.04
N ALA A 670 3.64 10.96 1.73
CA ALA A 670 4.69 10.13 1.10
C ALA A 670 6.05 10.84 1.07
N GLN A 671 6.09 12.15 0.75
CA GLN A 671 7.31 12.96 0.83
C GLN A 671 7.81 13.11 2.28
N LEU A 672 6.88 13.29 3.22
CA LEU A 672 7.12 13.40 4.66
C LEU A 672 7.81 12.17 5.23
N LYS A 673 7.34 10.97 4.85
CA LYS A 673 7.94 9.72 5.27
C LYS A 673 9.32 9.49 4.63
N ASN A 674 9.49 9.85 3.35
CA ASN A 674 10.76 9.78 2.65
C ASN A 674 11.85 10.67 3.30
N ASN A 675 11.49 11.87 3.78
CA ASN A 675 12.44 12.75 4.45
C ASN A 675 12.88 12.22 5.82
N LEU A 676 12.00 11.53 6.56
CA LEU A 676 12.41 10.79 7.76
C LEU A 676 13.38 9.64 7.44
N GLU A 677 13.19 8.95 6.31
CA GLU A 677 14.06 7.85 5.87
C GLU A 677 15.43 8.35 5.38
N LYS A 678 15.49 9.56 4.81
CA LYS A 678 16.72 10.27 4.44
C LYS A 678 17.42 10.95 5.62
N GLN A 679 16.85 10.87 6.84
CA GLN A 679 17.34 11.53 8.05
C GLN A 679 17.42 13.06 7.96
N ASP A 680 16.65 13.68 7.06
CA ASP A 680 16.51 15.14 7.00
C ASP A 680 15.38 15.58 7.94
N TYR A 681 15.69 15.61 9.23
CA TYR A 681 14.69 15.82 10.29
C TYR A 681 14.15 17.25 10.33
N ASN A 682 14.95 18.27 9.99
CA ASN A 682 14.52 19.67 9.99
C ASN A 682 13.48 19.92 8.89
N THR A 683 13.76 19.47 7.66
CA THR A 683 12.78 19.55 6.56
C THR A 683 11.53 18.72 6.87
N ALA A 684 11.69 17.55 7.51
CA ALA A 684 10.56 16.74 7.95
C ALA A 684 9.68 17.48 8.97
N ILE A 685 10.28 18.17 9.97
CA ILE A 685 9.54 18.97 10.96
C ILE A 685 8.72 20.06 10.27
N ASP A 686 9.30 20.81 9.34
CA ASP A 686 8.62 21.89 8.62
C ASP A 686 7.43 21.36 7.82
N LEU A 687 7.65 20.29 7.08
CA LEU A 687 6.60 19.68 6.27
C LEU A 687 5.49 19.10 7.16
N TYR A 688 5.82 18.46 8.29
CA TYR A 688 4.81 17.92 9.21
C TYR A 688 4.03 19.04 9.88
N SER A 689 4.69 20.17 10.17
CA SER A 689 4.03 21.34 10.73
C SER A 689 3.01 21.92 9.77
N LYS A 690 3.37 22.08 8.50
CA LYS A 690 2.41 22.51 7.47
C LYS A 690 1.30 21.47 7.24
N ALA A 691 1.58 20.17 7.40
CA ALA A 691 0.55 19.13 7.31
C ALA A 691 -0.45 19.19 8.48
N ILE A 692 0.03 19.48 9.68
CA ILE A 692 -0.78 19.67 10.89
C ILE A 692 -1.62 20.95 10.79
N GLU A 693 -1.08 22.03 10.23
CA GLU A 693 -1.84 23.26 9.94
C GLU A 693 -3.02 23.01 9.00
N CYS A 694 -2.84 22.13 8.00
CA CYS A 694 -3.93 21.72 7.12
C CYS A 694 -4.95 20.82 7.83
N ASN A 695 -4.47 19.83 8.59
CA ASN A 695 -5.34 18.88 9.29
C ASN A 695 -4.77 18.51 10.68
N PRO A 696 -5.27 19.17 11.74
CA PRO A 696 -4.80 18.97 13.10
C PRO A 696 -5.42 17.75 13.79
N SER A 697 -6.21 16.93 13.08
CA SER A 697 -6.91 15.78 13.68
C SER A 697 -6.19 14.44 13.49
N VAL A 698 -5.07 14.41 12.77
CA VAL A 698 -4.36 13.18 12.41
C VAL A 698 -3.25 12.85 13.42
N ALA A 699 -3.49 11.87 14.29
CA ALA A 699 -2.53 11.43 15.33
C ALA A 699 -1.14 11.06 14.77
N ILE A 700 -1.08 10.49 13.57
CA ILE A 700 0.17 10.06 12.94
C ILE A 700 1.10 11.24 12.62
N TYR A 701 0.55 12.42 12.27
CA TYR A 701 1.36 13.59 11.94
C TYR A 701 2.13 14.07 13.16
N TYR A 702 1.43 14.20 14.29
CA TYR A 702 2.04 14.51 15.57
C TYR A 702 3.01 13.42 16.02
N GLY A 703 2.66 12.13 15.85
CA GLY A 703 3.54 11.01 16.21
C GLY A 703 4.87 11.00 15.44
N ASN A 704 4.84 11.34 14.15
CA ASN A 704 6.04 11.38 13.31
C ASN A 704 6.84 12.67 13.48
N ARG A 705 6.19 13.82 13.68
CA ARG A 705 6.88 15.07 14.01
C ARG A 705 7.53 14.99 15.39
N SER A 706 6.87 14.35 16.36
CA SER A 706 7.46 13.99 17.65
C SER A 706 8.73 13.17 17.50
N PHE A 707 8.75 12.20 16.58
CA PHE A 707 9.95 11.42 16.30
C PHE A 707 11.07 12.28 15.72
N ALA A 708 10.77 13.17 14.78
CA ALA A 708 11.77 14.10 14.25
C ALA A 708 12.31 15.01 15.35
N TYR A 709 11.45 15.53 16.23
CA TYR A 709 11.86 16.32 17.41
C TYR A 709 12.73 15.53 18.39
N LEU A 710 12.52 14.22 18.57
CA LEU A 710 13.43 13.39 19.37
C LEU A 710 14.83 13.33 18.75
N LYS A 711 14.92 13.29 17.42
CA LYS A 711 16.21 13.24 16.69
C LYS A 711 16.92 14.57 16.65
N THR A 712 16.19 15.68 16.71
CA THR A 712 16.73 17.04 16.83
C THR A 712 16.75 17.55 18.27
N GLU A 713 16.61 16.66 19.26
CA GLU A 713 16.71 16.95 20.70
C GLU A 713 15.75 18.01 21.25
N CYS A 714 14.67 18.25 20.51
CA CYS A 714 13.57 19.10 20.92
C CYS A 714 12.59 18.29 21.79
N PHE A 715 13.09 17.76 22.91
CA PHE A 715 12.37 16.78 23.73
C PHE A 715 11.05 17.33 24.30
N GLY A 716 10.96 18.63 24.57
CA GLY A 716 9.73 19.30 25.00
C GLY A 716 8.66 19.29 23.91
N TYR A 717 9.03 19.64 22.67
CA TYR A 717 8.11 19.55 21.53
C TYR A 717 7.75 18.11 21.20
N ALA A 718 8.71 17.18 21.27
CA ALA A 718 8.45 15.76 21.11
C ALA A 718 7.42 15.24 22.11
N LEU A 719 7.52 15.68 23.37
CA LEU A 719 6.59 15.31 24.43
C LEU A 719 5.18 15.86 24.17
N THR A 720 5.08 17.13 23.78
CA THR A 720 3.80 17.78 23.45
C THR A 720 3.11 17.09 22.29
N ASP A 721 3.82 16.85 21.18
CA ASP A 721 3.27 16.19 20.01
C ASP A 721 2.90 14.73 20.29
N ALA A 722 3.73 13.97 21.02
CA ALA A 722 3.38 12.60 21.39
C ALA A 722 2.14 12.55 22.28
N SER A 723 1.98 13.51 23.19
CA SER A 723 0.78 13.65 24.02
C SER A 723 -0.45 13.97 23.18
N LYS A 724 -0.31 14.89 22.21
CA LYS A 724 -1.41 15.23 21.29
C LYS A 724 -1.79 14.06 20.38
N ALA A 725 -0.82 13.29 19.91
CA ALA A 725 -1.07 12.07 19.14
C ALA A 725 -1.92 11.06 19.92
N ILE A 726 -1.62 10.87 21.22
CA ILE A 726 -2.38 9.97 22.11
C ILE A 726 -3.78 10.54 22.44
N GLU A 727 -3.88 11.86 22.58
CA GLU A 727 -5.17 12.54 22.80
C GLU A 727 -6.12 12.33 21.61
N LEU A 728 -5.59 12.44 20.39
CA LEU A 728 -6.33 12.23 19.14
C LEU A 728 -6.67 10.75 18.90
N ASP A 729 -5.72 9.84 19.16
CA ASP A 729 -5.92 8.40 19.02
C ASP A 729 -5.24 7.63 20.16
N ARG A 730 -6.07 7.18 21.12
CA ARG A 730 -5.60 6.37 22.26
C ARG A 730 -5.14 4.97 21.88
N THR A 731 -5.46 4.50 20.67
CA THR A 731 -5.01 3.19 20.16
C THR A 731 -3.67 3.28 19.44
N TYR A 732 -3.16 4.49 19.18
CA TYR A 732 -1.89 4.73 18.51
C TYR A 732 -0.68 4.44 19.41
N ILE A 733 -0.28 3.17 19.48
CA ILE A 733 0.80 2.66 20.35
C ILE A 733 2.13 3.41 20.16
N LYS A 734 2.45 3.84 18.94
CA LYS A 734 3.67 4.61 18.67
C LYS A 734 3.68 5.94 19.42
N GLY A 735 2.54 6.57 19.65
CA GLY A 735 2.43 7.80 20.46
C GLY A 735 2.97 7.60 21.87
N PHE A 736 2.52 6.54 22.56
CA PHE A 736 3.02 6.17 23.89
C PHE A 736 4.52 5.89 23.88
N TYR A 737 4.99 5.18 22.86
CA TYR A 737 6.41 4.88 22.70
C TYR A 737 7.26 6.15 22.50
N ARG A 738 6.81 7.11 21.68
CA ARG A 738 7.49 8.39 21.48
C ARG A 738 7.46 9.25 22.74
N ARG A 739 6.34 9.26 23.47
CA ARG A 739 6.20 10.00 24.72
C ARG A 739 7.11 9.42 25.82
N ALA A 740 7.20 8.10 25.92
CA ALA A 740 8.12 7.43 26.82
C ALA A 740 9.58 7.80 26.53
N ALA A 741 9.97 7.83 25.25
CA ALA A 741 11.30 8.25 24.84
C ALA A 741 11.57 9.73 25.20
N ALA A 742 10.61 10.62 24.97
CA ALA A 742 10.75 12.03 25.36
C ALA A 742 10.89 12.18 26.89
N TYR A 743 10.09 11.46 27.68
CA TYR A 743 10.23 11.46 29.14
C TYR A 743 11.58 10.92 29.60
N MET A 744 12.11 9.89 28.97
CA MET A 744 13.45 9.37 29.25
C MET A 744 14.52 10.43 29.02
N SER A 745 14.48 11.13 27.87
CA SER A 745 15.43 12.20 27.54
C SER A 745 15.34 13.39 28.50
N LEU A 746 14.17 13.62 29.09
CA LEU A 746 13.93 14.66 30.11
C LEU A 746 14.22 14.20 31.54
N GLY A 747 14.73 12.97 31.76
CA GLY A 747 14.98 12.43 33.11
C GLY A 747 13.72 12.07 33.91
N LYS A 748 12.55 12.08 33.28
CA LYS A 748 11.24 11.78 33.88
C LYS A 748 10.95 10.27 33.85
N PHE A 749 11.80 9.51 34.54
CA PHE A 749 11.84 8.04 34.42
C PHE A 749 10.57 7.33 34.91
N LYS A 750 9.84 7.90 35.88
CA LYS A 750 8.59 7.31 36.40
C LYS A 750 7.45 7.45 35.39
N GLU A 751 7.38 8.58 34.71
CA GLU A 751 6.46 8.87 33.61
C GLU A 751 6.74 7.95 32.43
N ALA A 752 8.02 7.84 32.03
CA ALA A 752 8.44 6.93 30.96
C ALA A 752 8.07 5.48 31.24
N LEU A 753 8.27 5.01 32.48
CA LEU A 753 7.96 3.64 32.87
C LEU A 753 6.48 3.30 32.69
N ARG A 754 5.57 4.23 33.02
CA ARG A 754 4.12 4.05 32.83
C ARG A 754 3.75 3.87 31.35
N ASP A 755 4.33 4.67 30.46
CA ASP A 755 4.08 4.56 29.03
C ASP A 755 4.68 3.27 28.44
N TYR A 756 5.89 2.87 28.85
CA TYR A 756 6.47 1.59 28.44
C TYR A 756 5.68 0.37 28.97
N GLU A 757 5.13 0.46 30.17
CA GLU A 757 4.24 -0.58 30.72
C GLU A 757 2.98 -0.71 29.86
N TYR A 758 2.40 0.40 29.42
CA TYR A 758 1.25 0.38 28.52
C TYR A 758 1.60 -0.26 27.17
N VAL A 759 2.72 0.13 26.54
CA VAL A 759 3.17 -0.43 25.27
C VAL A 759 3.42 -1.94 25.36
N THR A 760 4.08 -2.41 26.44
CA THR A 760 4.36 -3.84 26.64
C THR A 760 3.10 -4.67 26.89
N LYS A 761 2.09 -4.11 27.59
CA LYS A 761 0.77 -4.73 27.73
C LYS A 761 0.02 -4.81 26.40
N ALA A 762 0.07 -3.75 25.60
CA ALA A 762 -0.58 -3.70 24.29
C ALA A 762 0.13 -4.59 23.23
N ARG A 763 1.45 -4.79 23.36
CA ARG A 763 2.27 -5.61 22.45
C ARG A 763 3.15 -6.60 23.22
N PRO A 764 2.56 -7.70 23.74
CA PRO A 764 3.27 -8.64 24.61
C PRO A 764 4.35 -9.48 23.89
N THR A 765 4.38 -9.49 22.56
CA THR A 765 5.41 -10.19 21.75
C THR A 765 6.54 -9.27 21.30
N ASP A 766 6.43 -7.95 21.51
CA ASP A 766 7.44 -6.97 21.09
C ASP A 766 8.67 -7.03 22.01
N LYS A 767 9.78 -7.55 21.47
CA LYS A 767 11.03 -7.74 22.20
C LYS A 767 11.67 -6.41 22.60
N ASP A 768 11.57 -5.40 21.75
CA ASP A 768 12.16 -4.09 22.01
C ASP A 768 11.40 -3.36 23.13
N ALA A 769 10.06 -3.38 23.08
CA ALA A 769 9.24 -2.80 24.13
C ALA A 769 9.54 -3.40 25.51
N LYS A 770 9.70 -4.73 25.59
CA LYS A 770 10.07 -5.43 26.85
C LYS A 770 11.44 -5.05 27.36
N LEU A 771 12.41 -4.92 26.47
CA LEU A 771 13.76 -4.48 26.81
C LEU A 771 13.71 -3.07 27.41
N LYS A 772 13.06 -2.12 26.72
CA LYS A 772 12.94 -0.72 27.17
C LYS A 772 12.22 -0.58 28.50
N TYR A 773 11.14 -1.33 28.72
CA TYR A 773 10.46 -1.39 30.01
C TYR A 773 11.38 -1.89 31.13
N THR A 774 12.09 -3.00 30.88
CA THR A 774 12.97 -3.63 31.89
C THR A 774 14.10 -2.70 32.30
N GLU A 775 14.75 -2.06 31.32
CA GLU A 775 15.84 -1.13 31.59
C GLU A 775 15.33 0.16 32.27
N CYS A 776 14.19 0.72 31.83
CA CYS A 776 13.58 1.87 32.51
C CYS A 776 13.22 1.54 33.96
N ASN A 777 12.73 0.33 34.23
CA ASN A 777 12.41 -0.13 35.59
C ASN A 777 13.67 -0.26 36.45
N LYS A 778 14.80 -0.74 35.89
CA LYS A 778 16.09 -0.78 36.61
C LYS A 778 16.52 0.61 37.03
N ILE A 779 16.40 1.61 36.16
CA ILE A 779 16.74 3.01 36.47
C ILE A 779 15.85 3.54 37.59
N VAL A 780 14.52 3.40 37.47
CA VAL A 780 13.58 3.87 38.50
C VAL A 780 13.87 3.22 39.85
N LYS A 781 14.18 1.92 39.87
CA LYS A 781 14.55 1.20 41.10
C LYS A 781 15.89 1.69 41.67
N LYS A 782 16.89 1.90 40.82
CA LYS A 782 18.20 2.44 41.23
C LYS A 782 18.05 3.83 41.86
N ILE A 783 17.30 4.73 41.22
CA ILE A 783 17.02 6.08 41.76
C ILE A 783 16.23 6.00 43.06
N ALA A 784 15.22 5.13 43.15
CA ALA A 784 14.46 4.95 44.38
C ALA A 784 15.33 4.40 45.52
N PHE A 785 16.25 3.47 45.21
CA PHE A 785 17.23 2.95 46.15
C PHE A 785 18.20 4.04 46.61
N GLU A 786 18.77 4.81 45.68
CA GLU A 786 19.66 5.95 45.94
C GLU A 786 18.98 7.03 46.81
N LYS A 787 17.71 7.32 46.55
CA LYS A 787 16.91 8.24 47.37
C LYS A 787 16.56 7.67 48.75
N ALA A 788 16.45 6.35 48.88
CA ALA A 788 16.21 5.70 50.18
C ALA A 788 17.47 5.62 51.05
N ILE A 789 18.66 5.58 50.44
CA ILE A 789 19.96 5.66 51.13
C ILE A 789 20.47 7.11 51.29
N SER A 790 19.86 8.10 50.63
CA SER A 790 20.19 9.51 50.84
C SER A 790 19.64 9.97 52.18
N VAL A 791 20.43 9.83 53.24
CA VAL A 791 20.15 10.41 54.55
C VAL A 791 20.27 11.93 54.43
N GLU A 792 19.24 12.67 54.83
CA GLU A 792 19.29 14.11 55.05
C GLU A 792 20.19 14.39 56.28
N ASP A 793 21.51 14.33 56.13
CA ASP A 793 22.46 14.94 57.07
C ASP A 793 23.89 14.97 56.49
N LYS A 794 24.46 16.19 56.39
CA LYS A 794 25.87 16.55 56.08
C LYS A 794 26.67 15.52 55.26
N LYS A 795 26.59 15.60 53.91
CA LYS A 795 27.51 14.90 53.01
C LYS A 795 28.97 15.23 53.39
N LYS A 796 29.74 14.21 53.81
CA LYS A 796 31.21 14.31 53.82
C LYS A 796 31.66 14.62 52.39
N ASN A 797 32.44 15.69 52.25
CA ASN A 797 32.98 16.14 50.97
C ASN A 797 33.94 15.06 50.45
N ILE A 798 33.77 14.58 49.21
CA ILE A 798 34.59 13.47 48.66
C ILE A 798 36.07 13.85 48.63
N ALA A 799 36.36 15.15 48.43
CA ALA A 799 37.71 15.68 48.51
C ALA A 799 38.41 15.33 49.84
N ASP A 800 37.67 15.29 50.95
CA ASP A 800 38.23 15.00 52.29
C ASP A 800 38.57 13.50 52.47
N SER A 801 38.09 12.64 51.56
CA SER A 801 38.35 11.19 51.59
C SER A 801 39.53 10.77 50.71
N ILE A 802 40.12 11.70 49.95
CA ILE A 802 41.20 11.41 49.00
C ILE A 802 42.55 11.70 49.66
N ASP A 803 43.34 10.65 49.88
CA ASP A 803 44.72 10.75 50.36
C ASP A 803 45.69 10.65 49.17
N LEU A 804 46.24 11.80 48.75
CA LEU A 804 47.20 11.88 47.65
C LEU A 804 48.58 11.31 48.01
N GLU A 805 48.98 11.38 49.28
CA GLU A 805 50.29 10.92 49.74
C GLU A 805 50.37 9.39 49.76
N ALA A 806 49.24 8.73 50.05
CA ALA A 806 49.11 7.28 49.97
C ALA A 806 49.13 6.73 48.53
N MET A 807 48.98 7.56 47.50
CA MET A 807 49.02 7.11 46.10
C MET A 807 50.46 6.97 45.60
N THR A 808 50.86 5.74 45.27
CA THR A 808 52.11 5.43 44.57
C THR A 808 51.94 5.60 43.06
N ILE A 809 53.02 6.00 42.38
CA ILE A 809 53.13 6.02 40.91
C ILE A 809 53.92 4.76 40.52
N GLU A 810 53.40 3.97 39.60
CA GLU A 810 54.06 2.77 39.13
C GLU A 810 55.32 3.11 38.29
N ASN A 811 56.40 2.34 38.43
CA ASN A 811 57.68 2.60 37.75
C ASN A 811 57.57 2.58 36.22
N GLU A 812 56.53 1.93 35.68
CA GLU A 812 56.26 1.80 34.26
C GLU A 812 55.56 3.03 33.67
N TYR A 813 55.06 3.95 34.50
CA TYR A 813 54.43 5.18 34.03
C TYR A 813 55.47 6.12 33.42
N LYS A 814 55.33 6.40 32.12
CA LYS A 814 56.20 7.33 31.35
C LYS A 814 55.45 8.57 30.86
N GLY A 815 54.30 8.86 31.47
CA GLY A 815 53.48 10.01 31.11
C GLY A 815 53.96 11.30 31.79
N PRO A 816 53.25 12.42 31.57
CA PRO A 816 53.58 13.70 32.17
C PRO A 816 53.43 13.68 33.69
N GLU A 817 54.30 14.42 34.38
CA GLU A 817 54.37 14.55 35.83
C GLU A 817 54.26 16.01 36.25
N LEU A 818 53.56 16.28 37.37
CA LEU A 818 53.46 17.63 37.91
C LEU A 818 54.79 18.05 38.56
N GLU A 819 55.30 19.22 38.22
CA GLU A 819 56.50 19.80 38.82
C GLU A 819 56.09 20.54 40.11
N ASP A 820 56.65 20.16 41.25
CA ASP A 820 56.28 20.66 42.59
C ASP A 820 54.76 20.63 42.86
N GLY A 821 54.06 19.63 42.30
CA GLY A 821 52.62 19.48 42.43
C GLY A 821 51.79 20.56 41.71
N LYS A 822 52.41 21.32 40.79
CA LYS A 822 51.78 22.37 39.99
C LYS A 822 51.76 22.03 38.50
N VAL A 823 50.78 22.59 37.81
CA VAL A 823 50.69 22.50 36.35
C VAL A 823 51.66 23.50 35.73
N THR A 824 52.52 23.05 34.82
CA THR A 824 53.45 23.90 34.04
C THR A 824 53.11 23.83 32.55
N LEU A 825 53.65 24.77 31.76
CA LEU A 825 53.47 24.73 30.29
C LEU A 825 54.04 23.47 29.67
N GLN A 826 55.17 22.97 30.19
CA GLN A 826 55.77 21.73 29.71
C GLN A 826 54.86 20.53 30.00
N PHE A 827 54.35 20.42 31.23
CA PHE A 827 53.35 19.41 31.59
C PHE A 827 52.14 19.46 30.65
N MET A 828 51.61 20.64 30.33
CA MET A 828 50.47 20.77 29.42
C MET A 828 50.78 20.29 28.00
N LYS A 829 51.96 20.60 27.46
CA LYS A 829 52.39 20.10 26.14
C LYS A 829 52.50 18.58 26.14
N ASP A 830 53.11 18.01 27.17
CA ASP A 830 53.29 16.57 27.30
C ASP A 830 51.95 15.84 27.52
N LEU A 831 51.02 16.47 28.26
CA LEU A 831 49.65 15.97 28.45
C LEU A 831 48.85 15.94 27.15
N MET A 832 48.88 17.01 26.36
CA MET A 832 48.21 17.04 25.07
C MET A 832 48.79 15.99 24.11
N GLU A 833 50.11 15.81 24.08
CA GLU A 833 50.75 14.76 23.27
C GLU A 833 50.45 13.34 23.76
N LEU A 834 50.36 13.12 25.07
CA LEU A 834 49.90 11.85 25.64
C LEU A 834 48.48 11.53 25.15
N TYR A 835 47.57 12.50 25.25
CA TYR A 835 46.17 12.33 24.87
C TYR A 835 45.97 12.17 23.36
N LYS A 836 46.74 12.88 22.51
CA LYS A 836 46.72 12.63 21.05
C LYS A 836 47.05 11.16 20.72
N LYS A 837 47.93 10.54 21.49
CA LYS A 837 48.33 9.12 21.38
C LYS A 837 47.43 8.16 22.17
N GLN A 838 46.27 8.62 22.63
CA GLN A 838 45.31 7.83 23.43
C GLN A 838 45.90 7.29 24.75
N GLY A 839 46.95 7.91 25.26
CA GLY A 839 47.49 7.63 26.59
C GLY A 839 46.61 8.21 27.70
N LYS A 840 46.88 7.83 28.95
CA LYS A 840 46.07 8.23 30.11
C LYS A 840 46.93 8.87 31.19
N LEU A 841 46.51 10.04 31.69
CA LEU A 841 47.16 10.71 32.82
C LEU A 841 47.04 9.85 34.09
N HIS A 842 48.13 9.71 34.85
CA HIS A 842 48.11 8.93 36.08
C HIS A 842 47.10 9.49 37.10
N ARG A 843 46.41 8.59 37.83
CA ARG A 843 45.31 8.94 38.75
C ARG A 843 45.70 9.93 39.84
N LYS A 844 46.95 9.88 40.33
CA LYS A 844 47.46 10.80 41.37
C LYS A 844 47.42 12.24 40.87
N TYR A 845 47.91 12.48 39.65
CA TYR A 845 47.92 13.80 39.03
C TYR A 845 46.51 14.26 38.64
N ALA A 846 45.66 13.35 38.15
CA ALA A 846 44.26 13.63 37.87
C ALA A 846 43.50 14.11 39.13
N TYR A 847 43.63 13.40 40.26
CA TYR A 847 43.04 13.84 41.53
C TYR A 847 43.62 15.16 42.02
N LYS A 848 44.94 15.37 41.91
CA LYS A 848 45.57 16.65 42.29
C LYS A 848 44.98 17.83 41.51
N ILE A 849 44.85 17.69 40.18
CA ILE A 849 44.24 18.72 39.33
C ILE A 849 42.80 19.01 39.75
N LEU A 850 42.00 17.97 40.04
CA LEU A 850 40.60 18.15 40.46
C LEU A 850 40.45 18.82 41.84
N LEU A 851 41.33 18.48 42.78
CA LEU A 851 41.33 19.11 44.09
C LEU A 851 41.73 20.59 43.98
N ASP A 852 42.80 20.89 43.24
CA ASP A 852 43.27 22.27 43.04
C ASP A 852 42.23 23.12 42.33
N ILE A 853 41.64 22.61 41.25
CA ILE A 853 40.67 23.37 40.46
C ILE A 853 39.36 23.59 41.23
N LYS A 854 38.95 22.62 42.06
CA LYS A 854 37.81 22.79 42.95
C LYS A 854 38.05 23.92 43.96
N THR A 855 39.19 23.91 44.64
CA THR A 855 39.57 24.99 45.57
C THR A 855 39.59 26.33 44.86
N TYR A 856 40.10 26.37 43.62
CA TYR A 856 40.11 27.58 42.81
C TYR A 856 38.68 28.07 42.49
N PHE A 857 37.80 27.21 41.95
CA PHE A 857 36.44 27.59 41.59
C PHE A 857 35.58 27.97 42.79
N MET A 858 35.81 27.37 43.97
CA MET A 858 35.14 27.76 45.22
C MET A 858 35.35 29.23 45.58
N ALA A 859 36.51 29.80 45.24
CA ALA A 859 36.83 31.20 45.51
C ALA A 859 36.22 32.18 44.48
N GLN A 860 35.68 31.68 43.36
CA GLN A 860 35.15 32.55 42.30
C GLN A 860 33.68 32.92 42.52
N PRO A 861 33.23 34.10 42.06
CA PRO A 861 31.81 34.45 42.01
C PRO A 861 31.08 33.68 40.90
N SER A 862 29.74 33.68 40.95
CA SER A 862 28.91 33.00 39.94
C SER A 862 28.89 33.73 38.59
N LEU A 863 29.15 35.04 38.59
CA LEU A 863 29.44 35.85 37.40
C LEU A 863 30.82 36.48 37.57
N ILE A 864 31.73 36.22 36.62
CA ILE A 864 33.09 36.77 36.62
C ILE A 864 33.16 37.99 35.71
N ASP A 865 33.63 39.12 36.24
CA ASP A 865 33.94 40.31 35.46
C ASP A 865 35.37 40.21 34.90
N VAL A 866 35.54 40.37 33.59
CA VAL A 866 36.82 40.28 32.89
C VAL A 866 37.13 41.63 32.24
N THR A 867 38.32 42.17 32.50
CA THR A 867 38.83 43.39 31.86
C THR A 867 39.82 43.00 30.77
N ILE A 868 39.67 43.57 29.58
CA ILE A 868 40.48 43.34 28.39
C ILE A 868 40.98 44.71 27.92
N GLU A 869 42.30 44.88 27.89
CA GLU A 869 42.93 46.13 27.47
C GLU A 869 42.69 46.41 25.98
N ASP A 870 42.74 47.68 25.58
CA ASP A 870 42.27 48.15 24.26
C ASP A 870 42.79 47.34 23.06
N GLU A 871 44.09 47.02 23.06
CA GLU A 871 44.75 46.30 21.96
C GLU A 871 44.87 44.78 22.18
N GLU A 872 44.45 44.28 23.34
CA GLU A 872 44.52 42.86 23.67
C GLU A 872 43.37 42.06 23.01
N LYS A 873 43.70 40.84 22.58
CA LYS A 873 42.78 39.89 21.97
C LYS A 873 42.14 39.03 23.06
N PHE A 874 40.86 38.70 22.93
CA PHE A 874 40.17 37.72 23.76
C PHE A 874 39.40 36.71 22.91
N THR A 875 39.53 35.41 23.20
CA THR A 875 38.85 34.35 22.44
C THR A 875 37.70 33.74 23.23
N VAL A 876 36.52 33.57 22.62
CA VAL A 876 35.38 32.84 23.17
C VAL A 876 35.09 31.62 22.30
N CYS A 877 35.11 30.44 22.92
CA CYS A 877 34.72 29.17 22.31
C CYS A 877 33.38 28.71 22.93
N GLY A 878 32.56 28.06 22.12
CA GLY A 878 31.35 27.38 22.57
C GLY A 878 31.61 25.93 22.98
N ASP A 879 30.58 25.10 22.77
CA ASP A 879 30.55 23.69 23.14
C ASP A 879 31.65 22.90 22.40
N ILE A 880 32.26 21.94 23.09
CA ILE A 880 33.26 21.02 22.51
C ILE A 880 32.77 19.57 22.56
N HIS A 881 31.97 19.20 23.58
CA HIS A 881 31.39 17.87 23.73
C HIS A 881 32.38 16.71 23.53
N GLY A 882 33.52 16.76 24.23
CA GLY A 882 34.50 15.67 24.19
C GLY A 882 35.16 15.43 22.83
N GLN A 883 35.16 16.41 21.92
CA GLN A 883 35.92 16.37 20.67
C GLN A 883 37.35 16.88 20.86
N PHE A 884 38.18 16.09 21.55
CA PHE A 884 39.55 16.47 21.93
C PHE A 884 40.45 16.86 20.76
N TYR A 885 40.33 16.17 19.63
CA TYR A 885 41.16 16.43 18.45
C TYR A 885 40.81 17.77 17.80
N ASP A 886 39.54 18.16 17.81
CA ASP A 886 39.10 19.47 17.36
C ASP A 886 39.51 20.58 18.34
N LEU A 887 39.52 20.30 19.66
CA LEU A 887 40.10 21.22 20.64
C LEU A 887 41.59 21.50 20.36
N MET A 888 42.36 20.47 19.97
CA MET A 888 43.75 20.66 19.55
C MET A 888 43.84 21.51 18.28
N ASN A 889 42.94 21.31 17.32
CA ASN A 889 42.86 22.13 16.12
C ASN A 889 42.56 23.61 16.43
N ILE A 890 41.68 23.90 17.40
CA ILE A 890 41.45 25.29 17.88
C ILE A 890 42.76 25.91 18.35
N PHE A 891 43.56 25.19 19.15
CA PHE A 891 44.83 25.70 19.65
C PHE A 891 45.91 25.81 18.57
N GLU A 892 45.86 24.99 17.53
CA GLU A 892 46.74 25.12 16.36
C GLU A 892 46.37 26.35 15.52
N LEU A 893 45.08 26.56 15.26
CA LEU A 893 44.58 27.68 14.45
C LEU A 893 44.70 29.03 15.16
N ASN A 894 44.44 29.07 16.47
CA ASN A 894 44.29 30.32 17.22
C ASN A 894 45.38 30.53 18.28
N GLY A 895 46.35 29.61 18.37
CA GLY A 895 47.45 29.61 19.32
C GLY A 895 47.07 29.05 20.68
N LEU A 896 48.06 28.53 21.42
CA LEU A 896 47.84 28.02 22.77
C LEU A 896 47.37 29.13 23.74
N PRO A 897 46.62 28.76 24.79
CA PRO A 897 46.32 29.69 25.87
C PRO A 897 47.58 30.26 26.50
N SER A 898 47.59 31.56 26.74
CA SER A 898 48.67 32.27 27.43
C SER A 898 48.18 33.63 27.94
N PRO A 899 48.98 34.38 28.73
CA PRO A 899 48.64 35.75 29.11
C PRO A 899 48.36 36.70 27.94
N THR A 900 48.96 36.44 26.77
CA THR A 900 48.76 37.24 25.54
C THR A 900 47.70 36.67 24.60
N ASN A 901 47.13 35.50 24.93
CA ASN A 901 46.09 34.84 24.14
C ASN A 901 45.06 34.18 25.06
N PRO A 902 44.23 34.98 25.76
CA PRO A 902 43.23 34.47 26.67
C PRO A 902 42.06 33.79 25.97
N TYR A 903 41.45 32.82 26.67
CA TYR A 903 40.31 32.03 26.20
C TYR A 903 39.20 31.97 27.24
N LEU A 904 37.95 31.96 26.78
CA LEU A 904 36.77 31.54 27.52
C LEU A 904 36.11 30.37 26.80
N PHE A 905 36.00 29.23 27.48
CA PHE A 905 35.20 28.10 27.00
C PHE A 905 33.82 28.11 27.68
N ASN A 906 32.77 28.25 26.88
CA ASN A 906 31.43 28.58 27.36
C ASN A 906 30.53 27.35 27.55
N GLY A 907 30.94 26.46 28.45
CA GLY A 907 30.19 25.26 28.84
C GLY A 907 30.24 24.11 27.84
N ASP A 908 29.69 22.98 28.25
CA ASP A 908 29.52 21.76 27.44
C ASP A 908 30.85 21.24 26.87
N PHE A 909 31.76 20.97 27.80
CA PHE A 909 33.09 20.45 27.52
C PHE A 909 33.07 18.94 27.27
N VAL A 910 32.09 18.27 27.87
CA VAL A 910 31.98 16.81 27.99
C VAL A 910 30.67 16.29 27.42
N ASP A 911 30.49 14.98 27.54
CA ASP A 911 29.38 14.19 26.99
C ASP A 911 29.36 14.14 25.47
N ARG A 912 28.65 13.16 24.93
CA ARG A 912 28.51 12.89 23.49
C ARG A 912 29.80 12.40 22.84
N GLY A 913 30.83 13.23 22.71
CA GLY A 913 32.12 12.79 22.22
C GLY A 913 32.82 11.87 23.23
N SER A 914 33.59 10.92 22.72
CA SER A 914 34.20 9.85 23.53
C SER A 914 35.62 10.17 24.02
N PHE A 915 36.01 11.44 23.98
CA PHE A 915 37.27 11.97 24.49
C PHE A 915 37.03 13.12 25.49
N SER A 916 35.95 13.01 26.27
CA SER A 916 35.53 14.04 27.22
C SER A 916 36.53 14.20 28.37
N VAL A 917 37.13 13.11 28.82
CA VAL A 917 38.17 13.11 29.87
C VAL A 917 39.40 13.91 29.42
N GLU A 918 39.84 13.72 28.19
CA GLU A 918 40.99 14.42 27.61
C GLU A 918 40.71 15.92 27.46
N CYS A 919 39.52 16.28 26.98
CA CYS A 919 39.06 17.67 26.92
C CYS A 919 39.12 18.32 28.30
N ILE A 920 38.40 17.77 29.29
CA ILE A 920 38.24 18.47 30.58
C ILE A 920 39.55 18.60 31.34
N PHE A 921 40.42 17.58 31.33
CA PHE A 921 41.73 17.69 31.99
C PHE A 921 42.64 18.71 31.28
N THR A 922 42.54 18.83 29.96
CA THR A 922 43.27 19.86 29.22
C THR A 922 42.77 21.27 29.60
N LEU A 923 41.45 21.47 29.67
CA LEU A 923 40.87 22.76 30.05
C LEU A 923 41.18 23.12 31.51
N PHE A 924 41.03 22.19 32.45
CA PHE A 924 41.41 22.40 33.86
C PHE A 924 42.91 22.65 34.03
N GLY A 925 43.76 21.95 33.28
CA GLY A 925 45.20 22.21 33.27
C GLY A 925 45.53 23.64 32.84
N PHE A 926 44.97 24.12 31.72
CA PHE A 926 45.16 25.51 31.32
C PHE A 926 44.54 26.52 32.29
N LYS A 927 43.43 26.17 32.94
CA LYS A 927 42.84 27.03 33.98
C LYS A 927 43.75 27.18 35.21
N LEU A 928 44.40 26.10 35.63
CA LEU A 928 45.38 26.14 36.73
C LEU A 928 46.68 26.86 36.32
N LEU A 929 47.11 26.70 35.07
CA LEU A 929 48.32 27.34 34.55
C LEU A 929 48.15 28.86 34.34
N TYR A 930 46.99 29.28 33.80
CA TYR A 930 46.69 30.67 33.45
C TYR A 930 45.35 31.13 34.07
N PRO A 931 45.23 31.19 35.41
CA PRO A 931 43.96 31.42 36.09
C PRO A 931 43.25 32.74 35.73
N ASN A 932 44.01 33.77 35.35
CA ASN A 932 43.46 35.09 35.00
C ASN A 932 43.29 35.30 33.48
N TYR A 933 43.65 34.30 32.67
CA TYR A 933 43.62 34.40 31.20
C TYR A 933 42.90 33.21 30.53
N PHE A 934 42.58 32.17 31.30
CA PHE A 934 41.77 31.06 30.85
C PHE A 934 40.49 31.00 31.69
N PHE A 935 39.33 30.97 31.05
CA PHE A 935 38.03 31.10 31.68
C PHE A 935 37.11 29.97 31.23
N MET A 936 36.19 29.57 32.11
CA MET A 936 35.30 28.44 31.88
C MET A 936 33.93 28.76 32.49
N SER A 937 32.88 28.75 31.67
CA SER A 937 31.49 28.81 32.15
C SER A 937 30.92 27.41 32.27
N ARG A 938 29.98 27.19 33.19
CA ARG A 938 29.21 25.95 33.27
C ARG A 938 28.22 25.85 32.10
N GLY A 939 28.13 24.70 31.47
CA GLY A 939 27.05 24.33 30.54
C GLY A 939 26.03 23.40 31.20
N ASN A 940 25.00 23.01 30.47
CA ASN A 940 24.01 22.07 31.00
C ASN A 940 24.58 20.65 31.10
N HIS A 941 25.57 20.30 30.28
CA HIS A 941 26.25 19.01 30.34
C HIS A 941 27.24 18.88 31.51
N GLU A 942 27.62 19.97 32.19
CA GLU A 942 28.33 19.88 33.48
C GLU A 942 27.35 19.65 34.66
N SER A 943 26.47 18.65 34.50
CA SER A 943 25.48 18.22 35.48
C SER A 943 25.40 16.69 35.57
N ALA A 944 25.09 16.18 36.76
CA ALA A 944 25.09 14.75 37.07
C ALA A 944 24.12 13.98 36.17
N THR A 945 22.92 14.51 35.96
CA THR A 945 21.90 13.85 35.13
C THR A 945 22.34 13.76 33.67
N MET A 946 22.96 14.81 33.12
CA MET A 946 23.47 14.76 31.74
C MET A 946 24.65 13.78 31.63
N ASN A 947 25.61 13.84 32.55
CA ASN A 947 26.79 12.97 32.51
C ASN A 947 26.47 11.47 32.61
N GLN A 948 25.48 11.12 33.44
CA GLN A 948 25.01 9.73 33.56
C GLN A 948 24.34 9.21 32.28
N MET A 949 23.75 10.10 31.50
CA MET A 949 22.98 9.74 30.31
C MET A 949 23.84 9.77 29.05
N TYR A 950 24.69 10.79 28.89
CA TYR A 950 25.33 11.14 27.62
C TYR A 950 26.82 10.78 27.50
N GLY A 951 27.40 10.15 28.53
CA GLY A 951 28.64 9.37 28.39
C GLY A 951 29.76 9.70 29.36
N PHE A 952 29.82 10.92 29.89
CA PHE A 952 30.97 11.35 30.69
C PHE A 952 31.14 10.53 31.98
N ASP A 953 30.05 10.25 32.71
CA ASP A 953 30.12 9.42 33.93
C ASP A 953 30.65 8.02 33.61
N GLY A 954 30.20 7.43 32.49
CA GLY A 954 30.68 6.14 32.01
C GLY A 954 32.15 6.19 31.57
N GLU A 955 32.57 7.25 30.88
CA GLU A 955 33.93 7.44 30.40
C GLU A 955 34.92 7.59 31.57
N VAL A 956 34.57 8.40 32.58
CA VAL A 956 35.38 8.56 33.79
C VAL A 956 35.47 7.24 34.55
N LYS A 957 34.38 6.48 34.67
CA LYS A 957 34.39 5.16 35.33
C LYS A 957 35.23 4.13 34.57
N ALA A 958 35.24 4.20 33.24
CA ALA A 958 36.05 3.32 32.41
C ALA A 958 37.55 3.66 32.46
N LYS A 959 37.90 4.95 32.44
CA LYS A 959 39.29 5.42 32.44
C LYS A 959 39.89 5.48 33.86
N TYR A 960 39.07 5.80 34.87
CA TYR A 960 39.46 6.00 36.27
C TYR A 960 38.58 5.19 37.23
N THR A 961 37.73 5.85 38.02
CA THR A 961 36.95 5.24 39.11
C THR A 961 35.61 5.96 39.28
N ALA A 962 34.65 5.31 39.95
CA ALA A 962 33.38 5.95 40.33
C ALA A 962 33.59 7.15 41.27
N GLN A 963 34.52 7.04 42.22
CA GLN A 963 34.87 8.14 43.13
C GLN A 963 35.37 9.38 42.38
N MET A 964 36.10 9.20 41.27
CA MET A 964 36.53 10.30 40.40
C MET A 964 35.32 10.97 39.71
N ALA A 965 34.35 10.19 39.24
CA ALA A 965 33.14 10.72 38.61
C ALA A 965 32.29 11.55 39.59
N ASP A 966 32.19 11.10 40.85
CA ASP A 966 31.51 11.85 41.89
C ASP A 966 32.28 13.16 42.22
N LEU A 967 33.62 13.12 42.26
CA LEU A 967 34.44 14.34 42.46
C LEU A 967 34.28 15.35 41.30
N PHE A 968 34.22 14.89 40.04
CA PHE A 968 33.91 15.77 38.91
C PHE A 968 32.58 16.48 39.10
N THR A 969 31.55 15.77 39.58
CA THR A 969 30.24 16.37 39.87
C THR A 969 30.34 17.47 40.91
N GLU A 970 31.14 17.26 41.98
CA GLU A 970 31.41 18.30 42.97
C GLU A 970 32.16 19.50 42.37
N VAL A 971 33.16 19.27 41.51
CA VAL A 971 33.91 20.34 40.84
C VAL A 971 33.00 21.15 39.91
N TYR A 972 32.19 20.50 39.10
CA TYR A 972 31.27 21.15 38.17
C TYR A 972 30.22 22.01 38.86
N ASN A 973 29.82 21.66 40.09
CA ASN A 973 28.94 22.53 40.88
C ASN A 973 29.57 23.90 41.19
N TRP A 974 30.89 24.01 41.20
CA TRP A 974 31.59 25.27 41.47
C TRP A 974 31.92 26.10 40.24
N LEU A 975 31.72 25.57 39.02
CA LEU A 975 31.95 26.31 37.79
C LEU A 975 31.12 27.61 37.74
N PRO A 976 31.72 28.76 37.40
CA PRO A 976 31.00 30.01 37.17
C PRO A 976 29.88 29.84 36.14
N LEU A 977 28.77 30.58 36.29
CA LEU A 977 27.60 30.45 35.40
C LEU A 977 27.69 31.39 34.20
N ALA A 978 28.42 32.51 34.31
CA ALA A 978 28.55 33.50 33.26
C ALA A 978 29.82 34.35 33.41
N HIS A 979 30.18 35.07 32.35
CA HIS A 979 31.29 36.03 32.31
C HIS A 979 30.84 37.36 31.71
N CYS A 980 31.25 38.49 32.30
CA CYS A 980 30.97 39.84 31.79
C CYS A 980 32.26 40.49 31.32
N LEU A 981 32.42 40.66 30.00
CA LEU A 981 33.63 41.20 29.38
C LEU A 981 33.51 42.71 29.21
N ASN A 982 34.48 43.48 29.74
CA ASN A 982 34.52 44.95 29.71
C ASN A 982 33.21 45.65 30.12
N LYS A 983 32.40 44.98 30.96
CA LYS A 983 31.04 45.42 31.36
C LYS A 983 30.11 45.70 30.16
N LYS A 984 30.40 45.13 29.00
CA LYS A 984 29.70 45.34 27.73
C LYS A 984 29.09 44.06 27.17
N VAL A 985 29.81 42.94 27.28
CA VAL A 985 29.38 41.66 26.67
C VAL A 985 29.17 40.62 27.76
N LEU A 986 27.96 40.08 27.85
CA LEU A 986 27.65 38.97 28.76
C LEU A 986 27.74 37.65 28.01
N VAL A 987 28.48 36.69 28.58
CA VAL A 987 28.67 35.35 28.02
C VAL A 987 28.09 34.31 28.99
N MET A 988 27.13 33.52 28.52
CA MET A 988 26.53 32.39 29.25
C MET A 988 26.30 31.21 28.30
N HIS A 989 26.22 29.98 28.79
CA HIS A 989 26.03 28.83 27.91
C HIS A 989 24.64 28.81 27.25
N GLY A 990 23.60 28.78 28.07
CA GLY A 990 22.18 28.78 27.71
C GLY A 990 21.71 30.15 27.21
N GLY A 991 20.96 30.89 28.01
CA GLY A 991 20.47 32.19 27.56
C GLY A 991 19.84 33.04 28.64
N LEU A 992 18.85 33.83 28.23
CA LEU A 992 18.17 34.79 29.09
C LEU A 992 16.96 34.17 29.81
N PHE A 993 16.30 35.02 30.58
CA PHE A 993 15.43 34.63 31.67
C PHE A 993 13.95 34.71 31.32
N SER A 994 13.14 33.92 32.03
CA SER A 994 11.67 34.00 31.99
C SER A 994 11.13 35.31 32.59
N ARG A 995 11.95 36.01 33.38
CA ARG A 995 11.66 37.29 34.04
C ARG A 995 12.38 38.46 33.35
N ASP A 996 11.74 39.64 33.35
CA ASP A 996 12.28 40.88 32.74
C ASP A 996 13.23 41.66 33.68
N ASP A 997 13.17 41.43 34.99
CA ASP A 997 13.83 42.23 36.03
C ASP A 997 15.19 41.68 36.49
N VAL A 998 15.71 40.63 35.84
CA VAL A 998 16.96 39.97 36.24
C VAL A 998 18.17 40.88 35.98
N THR A 999 19.03 41.02 36.98
CA THR A 999 20.23 41.89 36.92
C THR A 999 21.54 41.11 37.03
N LEU A 1000 22.65 41.72 36.61
CA LEU A 1000 23.99 41.15 36.82
C LEU A 1000 24.31 40.91 38.31
N ALA A 1001 23.72 41.70 39.22
CA ALA A 1001 23.87 41.49 40.67
C ALA A 1001 23.17 40.21 41.13
N GLU A 1002 21.96 39.94 40.62
CA GLU A 1002 21.25 38.69 40.89
C GLU A 1002 22.07 37.49 40.41
N ILE A 1003 22.63 37.53 39.19
CA ILE A 1003 23.48 36.46 38.66
C ILE A 1003 24.72 36.22 39.56
N ARG A 1004 25.40 37.28 40.03
CA ARG A 1004 26.55 37.16 40.96
C ARG A 1004 26.17 36.45 42.26
N SER A 1005 24.93 36.64 42.73
CA SER A 1005 24.44 36.12 44.02
C SER A 1005 23.89 34.69 43.97
N ILE A 1006 23.80 34.07 42.78
CA ILE A 1006 23.27 32.71 42.65
C ILE A 1006 24.16 31.72 43.42
N ASP A 1007 23.58 30.98 44.37
CA ASP A 1007 24.22 29.81 44.96
C ASP A 1007 24.28 28.68 43.94
N ARG A 1008 25.46 28.54 43.34
CA ARG A 1008 25.71 27.63 42.22
C ARG A 1008 26.20 26.25 42.63
N ASN A 1009 26.63 26.06 43.89
CA ASN A 1009 27.20 24.79 44.37
C ASN A 1009 26.14 23.70 44.59
N ARG A 1010 25.44 23.36 43.52
CA ARG A 1010 24.36 22.39 43.47
C ARG A 1010 24.13 21.95 42.03
N GLN A 1011 23.34 20.90 41.88
CA GLN A 1011 22.78 20.57 40.57
C GLN A 1011 21.81 21.68 40.13
N PRO A 1012 21.74 21.99 38.82
CA PRO A 1012 20.79 22.97 38.31
C PRO A 1012 19.36 22.62 38.76
N PRO A 1013 18.59 23.59 39.29
CA PRO A 1013 17.18 23.38 39.60
C PRO A 1013 16.35 23.19 38.31
N GLU A 1014 15.11 22.73 38.44
CA GLU A 1014 14.19 22.59 37.28
C GLU A 1014 13.75 23.96 36.71
N GLU A 1015 13.76 25.02 37.53
CA GLU A 1015 13.33 26.37 37.16
C GLU A 1015 14.23 27.47 37.78
N GLY A 1016 14.06 28.70 37.28
CA GLY A 1016 14.73 29.89 37.79
C GLY A 1016 16.05 30.24 37.11
N PRO A 1017 16.74 31.31 37.57
CA PRO A 1017 17.84 31.93 36.82
C PRO A 1017 19.03 31.00 36.52
N MET A 1018 19.39 30.11 37.46
CA MET A 1018 20.47 29.14 37.24
C MET A 1018 20.12 28.13 36.15
N CYS A 1019 18.86 27.69 36.08
CA CYS A 1019 18.38 26.78 35.05
C CYS A 1019 18.41 27.48 33.67
N GLU A 1020 17.87 28.69 33.61
CA GLU A 1020 17.71 29.45 32.37
C GLU A 1020 19.05 29.88 31.75
N LEU A 1021 20.05 30.21 32.58
CA LEU A 1021 21.43 30.47 32.12
C LEU A 1021 22.08 29.27 31.44
N LEU A 1022 21.61 28.06 31.70
CA LEU A 1022 22.15 26.82 31.14
C LEU A 1022 21.28 26.22 30.04
N TRP A 1023 19.98 26.54 29.98
CA TRP A 1023 19.01 25.82 29.14
C TRP A 1023 18.17 26.68 28.18
N SER A 1024 18.09 28.00 28.38
CA SER A 1024 17.24 28.85 27.54
C SER A 1024 17.82 29.03 26.13
N ASP A 1025 16.94 29.19 25.13
CA ASP A 1025 17.32 29.42 23.72
C ASP A 1025 16.69 30.72 23.17
N PRO A 1026 17.35 31.44 22.25
CA PRO A 1026 16.72 32.55 21.55
C PRO A 1026 15.60 32.07 20.60
N MET A 1027 14.62 32.94 20.34
CA MET A 1027 13.60 32.74 19.30
C MET A 1027 13.41 34.01 18.47
N PRO A 1028 13.10 33.90 17.17
CA PRO A 1028 13.03 35.07 16.30
C PRO A 1028 11.84 35.98 16.60
N GLN A 1029 10.76 35.47 17.19
CA GLN A 1029 9.59 36.28 17.54
C GLN A 1029 9.78 36.99 18.88
N ASN A 1030 9.11 38.14 19.06
CA ASN A 1030 9.07 38.83 20.35
C ASN A 1030 8.33 38.00 21.42
N GLY A 1031 8.65 38.26 22.68
CA GLY A 1031 8.03 37.64 23.85
C GLY A 1031 8.81 36.45 24.39
N ARG A 1032 8.09 35.49 24.97
CA ARG A 1032 8.65 34.25 25.51
C ARG A 1032 7.77 33.07 25.13
N ALA A 1033 8.38 31.91 24.97
CA ALA A 1033 7.68 30.65 24.75
C ALA A 1033 8.26 29.53 25.63
N PRO A 1034 7.50 28.45 25.90
CA PRO A 1034 8.04 27.26 26.54
C PRO A 1034 9.23 26.70 25.74
N SER A 1035 10.29 26.30 26.43
CA SER A 1035 11.47 25.75 25.78
C SER A 1035 11.15 24.52 24.94
N LYS A 1036 11.68 24.48 23.70
CA LYS A 1036 11.65 23.30 22.84
C LYS A 1036 12.33 22.09 23.49
N ARG A 1037 13.19 22.32 24.49
CA ARG A 1037 13.91 21.31 25.27
C ARG A 1037 13.11 20.81 26.47
N GLY A 1038 11.98 21.44 26.81
CA GLY A 1038 11.16 21.10 27.97
C GLY A 1038 11.70 21.59 29.32
N VAL A 1039 12.82 22.32 29.31
CA VAL A 1039 13.49 22.94 30.47
C VAL A 1039 14.02 24.31 30.03
N GLY A 1040 13.91 25.33 30.88
CA GLY A 1040 14.20 26.73 30.53
C GLY A 1040 13.08 27.40 29.72
N CYS A 1041 13.41 28.49 29.02
CA CYS A 1041 12.45 29.20 28.16
C CYS A 1041 13.05 29.58 26.79
N GLN A 1042 12.19 29.91 25.85
CA GLN A 1042 12.59 30.64 24.65
C GLN A 1042 12.34 32.14 24.86
N PHE A 1043 13.26 32.98 24.40
CA PHE A 1043 13.18 34.44 24.58
C PHE A 1043 13.41 35.19 23.27
N GLY A 1044 12.61 36.23 23.05
CA GLY A 1044 12.62 37.03 21.82
C GLY A 1044 13.61 38.20 21.81
N PRO A 1045 13.70 38.93 20.67
CA PRO A 1045 14.55 40.11 20.53
C PRO A 1045 14.24 41.21 21.54
N ASP A 1046 12.97 41.41 21.88
CA ASP A 1046 12.52 42.41 22.86
C ASP A 1046 13.01 42.07 24.28
N VAL A 1047 13.03 40.79 24.66
CA VAL A 1047 13.58 40.33 25.94
C VAL A 1047 15.08 40.60 26.01
N THR A 1048 15.82 40.26 24.96
CA THR A 1048 17.26 40.57 24.86
C THR A 1048 17.51 42.06 24.97
N GLN A 1049 16.77 42.88 24.22
CA GLN A 1049 16.93 44.33 24.25
C GLN A 1049 16.64 44.94 25.63
N LYS A 1050 15.58 44.49 26.32
CA LYS A 1050 15.24 44.96 27.67
C LYS A 1050 16.33 44.60 28.67
N PHE A 1051 16.79 43.34 28.66
CA PHE A 1051 17.84 42.87 29.57
C PHE A 1051 19.15 43.64 29.36
N LEU A 1052 19.57 43.83 28.11
CA LEU A 1052 20.78 44.58 27.77
C LEU A 1052 20.69 46.04 28.22
N LYS A 1053 19.54 46.69 27.97
CA LYS A 1053 19.28 48.07 28.41
C LYS A 1053 19.30 48.21 29.93
N LEU A 1054 18.66 47.28 30.65
CA LEU A 1054 18.62 47.25 32.11
C LEU A 1054 20.03 47.14 32.72
N ASN A 1055 20.86 46.28 32.13
CA ASN A 1055 22.19 45.95 32.64
C ASN A 1055 23.33 46.74 32.00
N LYS A 1056 23.02 47.68 31.10
CA LYS A 1056 23.99 48.52 30.35
C LYS A 1056 25.02 47.69 29.57
N LEU A 1057 24.54 46.67 28.86
CA LEU A 1057 25.32 45.78 28.00
C LEU A 1057 25.04 46.07 26.52
N ASP A 1058 25.98 45.73 25.67
CA ASP A 1058 25.89 45.90 24.21
C ASP A 1058 25.21 44.68 23.56
N TYR A 1059 25.65 43.47 23.89
CA TYR A 1059 25.11 42.21 23.38
C TYR A 1059 25.44 41.02 24.30
N VAL A 1060 24.83 39.86 24.03
CA VAL A 1060 25.15 38.59 24.69
C VAL A 1060 25.76 37.59 23.73
N VAL A 1061 26.69 36.76 24.23
CA VAL A 1061 27.24 35.59 23.54
C VAL A 1061 26.79 34.34 24.27
N ARG A 1062 26.35 33.34 23.52
CA ARG A 1062 25.88 32.06 24.03
C ARG A 1062 26.27 30.89 23.14
N SER A 1063 26.01 29.65 23.57
CA SER A 1063 26.43 28.44 22.84
C SER A 1063 25.27 27.43 22.66
N HIS A 1064 25.31 26.21 23.21
CA HIS A 1064 24.19 25.25 23.43
C HIS A 1064 23.39 24.74 22.21
N GLU A 1065 23.44 25.45 21.08
CA GLU A 1065 22.74 25.13 19.83
C GLU A 1065 23.76 24.97 18.71
N VAL A 1066 23.73 23.80 18.07
CA VAL A 1066 24.49 23.53 16.85
C VAL A 1066 24.07 24.51 15.75
N LYS A 1067 25.04 25.11 15.06
CA LYS A 1067 24.83 25.99 13.90
C LYS A 1067 25.68 25.52 12.73
N ASN A 1068 25.13 25.58 11.52
CA ASN A 1068 25.77 25.05 10.31
C ASN A 1068 27.16 25.68 10.07
N ASP A 1069 27.29 26.99 10.23
CA ASP A 1069 28.56 27.72 10.09
C ASP A 1069 29.33 27.83 11.42
N GLY A 1070 28.93 27.10 12.46
CA GLY A 1070 29.50 27.18 13.81
C GLY A 1070 29.11 28.42 14.61
N TYR A 1071 28.39 29.37 14.02
CA TYR A 1071 27.84 30.54 14.73
C TYR A 1071 26.54 31.04 14.09
N GLU A 1072 25.80 31.88 14.81
CA GLU A 1072 24.64 32.61 14.31
C GLU A 1072 24.51 33.96 15.01
N VAL A 1073 24.11 34.99 14.27
CA VAL A 1073 23.85 36.33 14.81
C VAL A 1073 22.35 36.60 14.75
N ALA A 1074 21.71 36.69 15.91
CA ALA A 1074 20.27 36.87 16.07
C ALA A 1074 19.94 38.18 16.83
N HIS A 1075 18.64 38.48 16.91
CA HIS A 1075 18.09 39.62 17.66
C HIS A 1075 18.76 40.95 17.33
N ASP A 1076 18.86 41.25 16.02
CA ASP A 1076 19.47 42.48 15.50
C ASP A 1076 20.93 42.69 15.96
N GLY A 1077 21.71 41.61 16.01
CA GLY A 1077 23.12 41.64 16.42
C GLY A 1077 23.35 41.54 17.92
N LYS A 1078 22.29 41.38 18.72
CA LYS A 1078 22.37 41.44 20.19
C LYS A 1078 22.43 40.08 20.89
N CYS A 1079 22.15 38.99 20.17
CA CYS A 1079 22.28 37.63 20.69
C CYS A 1079 23.09 36.80 19.69
N ILE A 1080 24.28 36.37 20.11
CA ILE A 1080 25.21 35.65 19.24
C ILE A 1080 25.36 34.23 19.77
N THR A 1081 25.13 33.23 18.92
CA THR A 1081 25.41 31.83 19.22
C THR A 1081 26.76 31.43 18.63
N VAL A 1082 27.64 30.78 19.41
CA VAL A 1082 28.90 30.20 18.96
C VAL A 1082 28.99 28.74 19.39
N PHE A 1083 29.43 27.86 18.49
CA PHE A 1083 29.49 26.42 18.70
C PHE A 1083 30.82 25.88 18.17
N SER A 1084 31.60 25.18 19.00
CA SER A 1084 33.00 24.85 18.71
C SER A 1084 33.24 23.36 18.46
N ALA A 1085 32.19 22.55 18.29
CA ALA A 1085 32.27 21.14 17.92
C ALA A 1085 31.90 20.96 16.42
N PRO A 1086 32.88 20.97 15.50
CA PRO A 1086 32.61 20.71 14.08
C PRO A 1086 32.19 19.25 13.86
N ASN A 1087 31.41 18.99 12.81
CA ASN A 1087 30.82 17.69 12.49
C ASN A 1087 30.27 16.98 13.73
N TYR A 1088 29.43 17.67 14.49
CA TYR A 1088 29.00 17.25 15.81
C TYR A 1088 28.49 15.80 15.81
N CYS A 1089 28.98 15.00 16.75
CA CYS A 1089 28.69 13.57 16.87
C CYS A 1089 28.96 12.76 15.58
N ASP A 1090 29.96 13.14 14.80
CA ASP A 1090 30.40 12.51 13.54
C ASP A 1090 29.31 12.41 12.46
N THR A 1091 28.22 13.17 12.59
CA THR A 1091 27.01 13.00 11.76
C THR A 1091 26.42 14.30 11.24
N MET A 1092 26.59 15.42 11.96
CA MET A 1092 25.87 16.66 11.64
C MET A 1092 26.47 17.45 10.47
N GLY A 1093 27.77 17.28 10.16
CA GLY A 1093 28.44 17.98 9.07
C GLY A 1093 28.53 19.51 9.21
N ASN A 1094 28.26 20.06 10.41
CA ASN A 1094 28.40 21.49 10.69
C ASN A 1094 29.86 21.90 10.81
N LYS A 1095 30.16 23.19 10.61
CA LYS A 1095 31.45 23.79 10.99
C LYS A 1095 31.48 24.07 12.49
N GLY A 1096 32.68 24.18 13.04
CA GLY A 1096 32.94 24.78 14.35
C GLY A 1096 33.33 26.24 14.18
N ALA A 1097 33.14 27.06 15.21
CA ALA A 1097 33.62 28.43 15.23
C ALA A 1097 34.12 28.85 16.62
N PHE A 1098 34.97 29.87 16.65
CA PHE A 1098 35.30 30.65 17.84
C PHE A 1098 35.24 32.15 17.52
N ILE A 1099 34.98 32.97 18.54
CA ILE A 1099 34.90 34.42 18.43
C ILE A 1099 36.20 35.03 18.96
N THR A 1100 36.74 36.02 18.26
CA THR A 1100 37.83 36.87 18.74
C THR A 1100 37.34 38.30 18.91
N LEU A 1101 37.72 38.91 20.02
CA LEU A 1101 37.35 40.28 20.42
C LEU A 1101 38.63 41.09 20.68
N LYS A 1102 38.55 42.41 20.51
CA LYS A 1102 39.56 43.37 21.00
C LYS A 1102 38.96 44.28 22.06
N GLY A 1103 39.73 44.64 23.09
CA GLY A 1103 39.22 45.45 24.22
C GLY A 1103 38.62 46.79 23.80
N LYS A 1104 39.20 47.44 22.78
CA LYS A 1104 38.83 48.79 22.31
C LYS A 1104 37.38 48.90 21.83
N ASP A 1105 36.94 47.97 20.98
CA ASP A 1105 35.62 48.03 20.34
C ASP A 1105 34.69 46.87 20.76
N MET A 1106 35.24 45.81 21.37
CA MET A 1106 34.52 44.59 21.72
C MET A 1106 33.71 44.03 20.54
N THR A 1107 34.17 44.21 19.31
CA THR A 1107 33.44 43.76 18.12
C THR A 1107 33.74 42.27 17.84
N PRO A 1108 32.72 41.40 17.68
CA PRO A 1108 32.93 39.97 17.46
C PRO A 1108 33.45 39.67 16.05
N LYS A 1109 34.61 39.01 15.98
CA LYS A 1109 35.16 38.43 14.75
C LYS A 1109 35.10 36.90 14.82
N TYR A 1110 34.32 36.32 13.92
CA TYR A 1110 34.11 34.87 13.82
C TYR A 1110 35.21 34.19 12.99
N THR A 1111 35.74 33.09 13.49
CA THR A 1111 36.62 32.20 12.71
C THR A 1111 36.01 30.81 12.69
N THR A 1112 35.71 30.30 11.50
CA THR A 1112 35.08 28.99 11.29
C THR A 1112 36.10 27.94 10.85
N TYR A 1113 35.92 26.69 11.23
CA TYR A 1113 36.80 25.57 10.88
C TYR A 1113 36.03 24.26 10.74
N GLU A 1114 36.60 23.34 9.97
CA GLU A 1114 36.07 21.99 9.74
C GLU A 1114 36.59 21.01 10.80
N ALA A 1115 35.95 19.83 10.88
CA ALA A 1115 36.37 18.76 11.77
C ALA A 1115 37.70 18.14 11.33
N VAL A 1116 38.50 17.71 12.29
CA VAL A 1116 39.75 16.97 12.03
C VAL A 1116 39.60 15.48 12.32
N PRO A 1117 40.43 14.62 11.68
CA PRO A 1117 40.42 13.19 11.97
C PRO A 1117 40.72 12.88 13.43
N HIS A 1118 40.01 11.91 14.00
CA HIS A 1118 40.24 11.38 15.34
C HIS A 1118 40.25 9.83 15.31
N PRO A 1119 40.76 9.16 16.36
CA PRO A 1119 40.72 7.70 16.47
C PRO A 1119 39.30 7.15 16.40
N ASN A 1120 39.20 5.89 15.96
CA ASN A 1120 37.93 5.20 15.74
C ASN A 1120 37.24 4.75 17.04
N VAL A 1121 36.83 5.72 17.86
CA VAL A 1121 35.96 5.53 19.01
C VAL A 1121 34.67 6.29 18.71
N LYS A 1122 33.57 5.56 18.55
CA LYS A 1122 32.28 6.16 18.18
C LYS A 1122 31.82 7.17 19.23
N PRO A 1123 31.06 8.21 18.85
CA PRO A 1123 30.33 9.05 19.79
C PRO A 1123 29.44 8.19 20.69
N MET A 1124 29.29 8.61 21.95
CA MET A 1124 28.47 7.98 22.98
C MET A 1124 28.88 6.54 23.32
N ALA A 1125 30.14 6.15 23.07
CA ALA A 1125 30.63 4.80 23.37
C ALA A 1125 30.49 4.41 24.85
N TYR A 1126 30.49 5.41 25.74
CA TYR A 1126 30.37 5.25 27.19
C TYR A 1126 29.01 5.67 27.75
N ALA A 1127 28.06 6.06 26.90
CA ALA A 1127 26.73 6.48 27.31
C ALA A 1127 25.87 5.30 27.79
N ASN A 1128 24.75 5.61 28.43
CA ASN A 1128 23.80 4.59 28.86
C ASN A 1128 23.29 3.80 27.64
N SER A 1129 23.31 2.47 27.74
CA SER A 1129 22.88 1.55 26.67
C SER A 1129 21.44 1.78 26.21
N LEU A 1130 20.61 2.44 27.01
CA LEU A 1130 19.27 2.84 26.61
C LEU A 1130 19.23 4.00 25.60
N LEU A 1131 20.20 4.92 25.64
CA LEU A 1131 20.27 6.00 24.64
C LEU A 1131 20.74 5.48 23.29
N SER A 1132 21.65 4.50 23.26
CA SER A 1132 22.00 3.80 22.01
C SER A 1132 20.85 2.97 21.43
N LEU A 1133 19.82 2.66 22.24
CA LEU A 1133 18.55 2.05 21.79
C LEU A 1133 17.48 3.11 21.40
N MET A 1134 17.72 4.40 21.64
CA MET A 1134 16.81 5.52 21.31
C MET A 1134 17.28 6.33 20.09
N CYS A 1135 18.58 6.32 19.79
CA CYS A 1135 19.20 6.89 18.58
C CYS A 1135 19.06 6.00 17.34
#